data_AF-W7U253-F1
#
_entry.id   AF-W7U253-F1
#
_cell.length_a   1.000
_cell.length_b   1.000
_cell.length_c   1.000
_cell.angle_alpha   90.00
_cell.angle_beta   90.00
_cell.angle_gamma   90.00
#
_symmetry.space_group_name_H-M   'P 1'
#
loop_
_entity.id
_entity.type
_entity.pdbx_description
1 polymer ?
#
loop_
_entity_poly.entity_id
_entity_poly.type
_entity_poly.pdbx_seq_one_letter_code
_entity_poly.pdbx_strand_id
1 'polypeptide(L)'
;MGNSVAGIPIDVEEGTETLPNSRSSSERPRSNRAHDKEKSPMLQTKQGVPGCTSRLLLSISCPSREEHKLVMVVSMQHGKDNPQWQELGRTRLKLNQYSDSNCYSLRKVPLDFHFELTQTIKIDVYTAANDEDDDEDDALDAFQGSMMCLLSELCAAPDRTVSFPIEQKPSHSLFNDIRLQLDVTAEKVEYQNSSLRVKLKGEHFRHVLGSQGKEKYYVCVCRTHARQGEISKERAQKLIIHSTEAISFARKSSLPDGPPPSWRSFEVNMLDLCDGDVLQSIIVEIWMQNTGSGQPHLVGEICTTVQDLLKAKASATLPVPGSGSLPAKLVLQSARMITRPTFLDFIHGGCQLSLLTAIDFTAYNGPSEDPDSLHFCGPGHSPLTAYQAAIKAITTTLAPYTSGYFPVFGFGAKPKESGKDVPTSHGFACSGSLRQAEVLGVNGVLGVYKSCLERMTFSKPRRFAQIIAEAGRHASEFHKALDQKYVVLLLLTNGVSEDMDQTIGEIIRASSLPLSILIVGIGGADFEPLKNALRITNCTYDSHGMVEAKKNYCMTRSPLKNARTMATRDMVRLATYRDVLQRLHSTSNSYSSSANVHELLAQNLLLELPRQICSYFSCHNIQPRAPQMRSPRIPPISQT
;
A
#
# COMPACT_ATOMS: atom_id res chain seq x y z
N MET A 1 69.36 -38.95 -52.98
CA MET A 1 68.74 -37.66 -53.37
C MET A 1 67.83 -37.28 -52.21
N GLY A 2 67.97 -36.18 -51.48
CA GLY A 2 68.82 -35.00 -51.61
C GLY A 2 68.16 -33.91 -50.75
N ASN A 3 68.80 -33.56 -49.63
CA ASN A 3 68.87 -32.30 -48.85
C ASN A 3 67.85 -31.18 -49.17
N SER A 4 67.29 -30.45 -48.19
CA SER A 4 67.98 -29.55 -47.22
C SER A 4 67.00 -29.23 -46.05
N VAL A 5 67.32 -29.26 -44.73
CA VAL A 5 68.30 -28.48 -43.91
C VAL A 5 67.91 -26.98 -43.85
N ALA A 6 67.80 -26.25 -42.70
CA ALA A 6 68.05 -26.42 -41.24
C ALA A 6 67.00 -25.59 -40.43
N GLY A 7 66.94 -25.45 -39.09
CA GLY A 7 67.66 -25.92 -37.88
C GLY A 7 67.00 -25.24 -36.63
N ILE A 8 66.80 -25.84 -35.43
CA ILE A 8 67.71 -26.39 -34.40
C ILE A 8 67.98 -25.37 -33.23
N PRO A 9 68.03 -25.79 -31.94
CA PRO A 9 67.11 -25.32 -30.88
C PRO A 9 67.80 -24.99 -29.51
N ILE A 10 67.38 -25.62 -28.38
CA ILE A 10 68.04 -25.73 -27.03
C ILE A 10 67.84 -24.48 -26.12
N ASP A 11 67.76 -24.50 -24.77
CA ASP A 11 67.81 -25.52 -23.68
C ASP A 11 66.42 -25.76 -23.02
N VAL A 12 66.08 -26.73 -22.14
CA VAL A 12 66.72 -27.89 -21.46
C VAL A 12 67.47 -27.69 -20.12
N GLU A 13 66.82 -27.97 -18.96
CA GLU A 13 67.48 -28.68 -17.82
C GLU A 13 66.50 -29.37 -16.85
N GLU A 14 66.90 -30.54 -16.34
CA GLU A 14 66.15 -31.40 -15.40
C GLU A 14 66.67 -31.26 -13.95
N GLY A 15 65.93 -31.76 -12.95
CA GLY A 15 66.37 -31.70 -11.54
C GLY A 15 65.51 -32.48 -10.55
N THR A 16 65.64 -33.81 -10.57
CA THR A 16 65.27 -34.72 -9.46
C THR A 16 66.06 -34.34 -8.17
N GLU A 17 65.78 -34.72 -6.92
CA GLU A 17 65.10 -35.88 -6.31
C GLU A 17 65.03 -35.56 -4.77
N THR A 18 64.00 -35.88 -3.97
CA THR A 18 63.96 -37.00 -2.99
C THR A 18 62.92 -36.72 -1.87
N LEU A 19 62.41 -37.79 -1.24
CA LEU A 19 61.64 -37.84 0.03
C LEU A 19 62.59 -38.39 1.14
N PRO A 20 62.39 -38.20 2.49
CA PRO A 20 61.17 -38.65 3.19
C PRO A 20 60.76 -37.99 4.55
N ASN A 21 59.66 -38.51 5.10
CA ASN A 21 59.02 -38.28 6.42
C ASN A 21 59.91 -38.01 7.66
N SER A 22 59.41 -37.18 8.62
CA SER A 22 59.04 -37.69 9.97
C SER A 22 58.36 -36.68 10.95
N ARG A 23 57.36 -37.21 11.69
CA ARG A 23 56.97 -36.94 13.11
C ARG A 23 56.58 -35.53 13.62
N SER A 24 55.26 -35.35 13.74
CA SER A 24 54.51 -35.00 14.99
C SER A 24 55.12 -34.09 16.07
N SER A 25 54.43 -32.98 16.38
CA SER A 25 53.87 -32.73 17.73
C SER A 25 52.88 -31.55 17.76
N SER A 26 52.12 -31.48 18.86
CA SER A 26 51.04 -30.54 19.19
C SER A 26 51.38 -29.04 19.15
N GLU A 27 50.39 -28.19 18.84
CA GLU A 27 49.82 -27.22 19.82
C GLU A 27 48.54 -26.53 19.33
N ARG A 28 47.77 -25.93 20.26
CA ARG A 28 46.49 -25.23 20.01
C ARG A 28 46.73 -23.74 19.70
N PRO A 29 45.90 -23.09 18.87
CA PRO A 29 45.66 -21.65 18.99
C PRO A 29 44.40 -21.36 19.83
N ARG A 30 44.50 -20.37 20.71
CA ARG A 30 43.38 -19.82 21.50
C ARG A 30 42.58 -18.80 20.71
N SER A 31 41.33 -18.63 21.14
CA SER A 31 40.39 -17.55 20.81
C SER A 31 40.99 -16.16 20.52
N ASN A 32 40.37 -15.46 19.58
CA ASN A 32 40.06 -14.05 19.75
C ASN A 32 38.62 -13.77 19.27
N ARG A 33 37.81 -13.17 20.14
CA ARG A 33 36.45 -12.71 19.83
C ARG A 33 36.53 -11.43 18.99
N ALA A 34 35.75 -11.35 17.92
CA ALA A 34 35.27 -10.10 17.36
C ALA A 34 33.74 -10.18 17.27
N HIS A 35 33.03 -9.17 17.76
CA HIS A 35 31.57 -9.12 17.70
C HIS A 35 31.10 -8.64 16.32
N ASP A 36 30.87 -9.57 15.39
CA ASP A 36 30.05 -9.28 14.23
C ASP A 36 28.57 -9.28 14.64
N LYS A 37 28.00 -8.08 14.76
CA LYS A 37 26.54 -7.91 14.79
C LYS A 37 26.02 -8.15 13.38
N GLU A 38 25.54 -9.36 13.12
CA GLU A 38 24.81 -9.69 11.88
C GLU A 38 23.63 -8.72 11.72
N LYS A 39 23.76 -7.81 10.75
CA LYS A 39 22.63 -7.01 10.28
C LYS A 39 21.70 -7.94 9.52
N SER A 40 20.54 -8.23 10.08
CA SER A 40 19.47 -8.97 9.40
C SER A 40 19.21 -8.32 8.03
N PRO A 41 19.20 -9.08 6.92
CA PRO A 41 18.97 -8.51 5.60
C PRO A 41 17.51 -8.10 5.49
N MET A 42 17.22 -6.80 5.67
CA MET A 42 15.93 -6.25 5.29
C MET A 42 15.71 -6.53 3.80
N LEU A 43 14.70 -7.34 3.48
CA LEU A 43 14.18 -7.42 2.12
C LEU A 43 13.80 -6.01 1.69
N GLN A 44 14.56 -5.45 0.74
CA GLN A 44 14.13 -4.27 0.00
C GLN A 44 12.96 -4.68 -0.90
N THR A 45 11.76 -4.69 -0.33
CA THR A 45 10.53 -4.71 -1.09
C THR A 45 10.56 -3.52 -2.05
N LYS A 46 10.32 -3.79 -3.34
CA LYS A 46 10.28 -2.74 -4.38
C LYS A 46 9.33 -1.65 -3.90
N GLN A 47 9.80 -0.39 -3.96
CA GLN A 47 9.08 0.80 -3.49
C GLN A 47 7.58 0.69 -3.80
N GLY A 48 6.77 0.44 -2.75
CA GLY A 48 5.33 0.45 -2.86
C GLY A 48 4.85 1.81 -3.35
N VAL A 49 3.72 1.85 -4.06
CA VAL A 49 3.15 3.12 -4.53
C VAL A 49 2.90 4.00 -3.30
N PRO A 50 3.50 5.21 -3.21
CA PRO A 50 3.41 6.01 -2.00
C PRO A 50 1.95 6.33 -1.63
N GLY A 51 1.55 5.89 -0.42
CA GLY A 51 0.25 6.21 0.18
C GLY A 51 -0.74 5.06 0.38
N CYS A 52 -0.41 3.81 0.05
CA CYS A 52 -1.33 2.66 0.25
C CYS A 52 -0.98 1.73 1.44
N THR A 53 0.28 1.69 1.87
CA THR A 53 0.71 0.98 3.10
C THR A 53 0.44 1.85 4.34
N SER A 54 -0.12 1.26 5.40
CA SER A 54 -0.27 1.93 6.72
C SER A 54 0.64 1.25 7.73
N ARG A 55 1.31 2.01 8.60
CA ARG A 55 2.19 1.45 9.64
C ARG A 55 1.44 1.44 10.96
N LEU A 56 1.46 0.27 11.58
CA LEU A 56 0.72 -0.03 12.78
C LEU A 56 1.66 -0.40 13.92
N LEU A 57 1.21 -0.13 15.13
CA LEU A 57 1.81 -0.60 16.39
C LEU A 57 0.81 -1.55 17.04
N LEU A 58 1.19 -2.82 17.14
CA LEU A 58 0.38 -3.84 17.77
C LEU A 58 0.60 -3.79 19.28
N SER A 59 -0.44 -3.47 20.03
CA SER A 59 -0.50 -3.69 21.48
C SER A 59 -1.25 -4.98 21.75
N ILE A 60 -0.80 -5.78 22.72
CA ILE A 60 -1.46 -7.03 23.11
C ILE A 60 -1.64 -7.04 24.63
N SER A 61 -2.85 -7.31 25.09
CA SER A 61 -3.16 -7.56 26.50
C SER A 61 -3.81 -8.92 26.67
N CYS A 62 -3.48 -9.59 27.77
CA CYS A 62 -4.06 -10.88 28.17
C CYS A 62 -4.43 -10.79 29.65
N PRO A 63 -5.70 -10.53 30.01
CA PRO A 63 -6.09 -10.42 31.40
C PRO A 63 -5.94 -11.79 32.07
N SER A 64 -4.92 -11.90 32.92
CA SER A 64 -4.62 -13.10 33.72
C SER A 64 -4.93 -12.83 35.18
N ARG A 65 -5.43 -13.84 35.90
CA ARG A 65 -5.61 -13.79 37.36
C ARG A 65 -4.36 -14.20 38.13
N GLU A 66 -3.36 -14.75 37.46
CA GLU A 66 -2.14 -15.31 38.06
C GLU A 66 -0.91 -14.50 37.66
N GLU A 67 0.10 -14.47 38.54
CA GLU A 67 1.28 -13.59 38.44
C GLU A 67 2.31 -14.01 37.38
N HIS A 68 2.01 -15.00 36.54
CA HIS A 68 2.95 -15.56 35.57
C HIS A 68 3.41 -14.52 34.53
N LYS A 69 4.74 -14.33 34.43
CA LYS A 69 5.39 -13.57 33.36
C LYS A 69 5.16 -14.27 32.02
N LEU A 70 4.29 -13.70 31.17
CA LEU A 70 4.00 -14.21 29.83
C LEU A 70 4.84 -13.48 28.76
N VAL A 71 5.39 -14.27 27.83
CA VAL A 71 6.07 -13.79 26.63
C VAL A 71 5.24 -14.20 25.41
N MET A 72 5.01 -13.26 24.50
CA MET A 72 4.23 -13.49 23.30
C MET A 72 5.11 -13.27 22.07
N VAL A 73 5.15 -14.26 21.18
CA VAL A 73 5.87 -14.19 19.92
C VAL A 73 4.86 -13.82 18.83
N VAL A 74 5.02 -12.64 18.25
CA VAL A 74 4.16 -12.15 17.16
C VAL A 74 4.82 -12.50 15.84
N SER A 75 4.13 -13.30 15.03
CA SER A 75 4.58 -13.68 13.68
C SER A 75 3.54 -13.30 12.63
N MET A 76 4.00 -13.04 11.41
CA MET A 76 3.12 -12.73 10.27
C MET A 76 3.45 -13.59 9.05
N GLN A 77 2.41 -13.91 8.30
CA GLN A 77 2.44 -14.67 7.05
C GLN A 77 1.75 -13.84 5.96
N HIS A 78 2.38 -13.76 4.78
CA HIS A 78 1.82 -13.09 3.60
C HIS A 78 1.31 -14.14 2.61
N GLY A 79 0.02 -14.09 2.27
CA GLY A 79 -0.66 -15.09 1.44
C GLY A 79 -1.04 -16.34 2.24
N LYS A 80 -2.12 -17.03 1.83
CA LYS A 80 -2.60 -18.22 2.58
C LYS A 80 -1.75 -19.47 2.37
N ASP A 81 -1.08 -19.56 1.22
CA ASP A 81 -0.34 -20.74 0.77
C ASP A 81 1.18 -20.64 1.05
N ASN A 82 1.63 -19.60 1.75
CA ASN A 82 3.04 -19.35 2.05
C ASN A 82 3.47 -20.03 3.36
N PRO A 83 4.31 -21.08 3.37
CA PRO A 83 4.64 -21.81 4.59
C PRO A 83 5.53 -21.04 5.58
N GLN A 84 6.11 -19.90 5.18
CA GLN A 84 7.03 -19.14 6.02
C GLN A 84 6.29 -18.12 6.91
N TRP A 85 6.42 -18.32 8.22
CA TRP A 85 6.10 -17.32 9.24
C TRP A 85 7.33 -16.46 9.50
N GLN A 86 7.16 -15.14 9.45
CA GLN A 86 8.18 -14.17 9.83
C GLN A 86 7.89 -13.67 11.25
N GLU A 87 8.80 -13.90 12.19
CA GLU A 87 8.74 -13.27 13.52
C GLU A 87 8.89 -11.74 13.36
N LEU A 88 7.91 -10.98 13.86
CA LEU A 88 7.91 -9.51 13.84
C LEU A 88 8.47 -8.92 15.14
N GLY A 89 8.34 -9.64 16.25
CA GLY A 89 8.88 -9.26 17.54
C GLY A 89 8.22 -10.01 18.70
N ARG A 90 8.74 -9.77 19.89
CA ARG A 90 8.25 -10.35 21.15
C ARG A 90 7.74 -9.24 22.06
N THR A 91 6.64 -9.50 22.77
CA THR A 91 6.18 -8.66 23.86
C THR A 91 6.19 -9.43 25.17
N ARG A 92 6.71 -8.79 26.22
CA ARG A 92 6.55 -9.24 27.61
C ARG A 92 5.34 -8.53 28.22
N LEU A 93 4.56 -9.26 29.00
CA LEU A 93 3.48 -8.70 29.80
C LEU A 93 3.96 -8.45 31.22
N LYS A 94 3.67 -7.27 31.78
CA LYS A 94 3.90 -6.98 33.21
C LYS A 94 2.56 -6.85 33.93
N LEU A 95 2.47 -7.49 35.10
CA LEU A 95 1.34 -7.35 36.01
C LEU A 95 1.31 -5.92 36.55
N ASN A 96 0.17 -5.25 36.47
CA ASN A 96 -0.01 -3.92 37.05
C ASN A 96 -0.72 -4.05 38.40
N GLN A 97 -0.02 -3.76 39.49
CA GLN A 97 -0.53 -3.90 40.87
C GLN A 97 -1.64 -2.89 41.24
N TYR A 98 -2.01 -1.97 40.34
CA TYR A 98 -2.91 -0.84 40.62
C TYR A 98 -4.24 -0.86 39.85
N SER A 99 -4.62 -1.96 39.19
CA SER A 99 -5.89 -2.04 38.44
C SER A 99 -6.50 -3.44 38.44
N ASP A 100 -7.81 -3.56 38.67
CA ASP A 100 -8.58 -4.82 38.64
C ASP A 100 -8.48 -5.61 37.31
N SER A 101 -7.96 -4.99 36.25
CA SER A 101 -7.61 -5.62 34.97
C SER A 101 -6.09 -5.83 34.87
N ASN A 102 -5.65 -7.02 35.27
CA ASN A 102 -4.25 -7.44 35.30
C ASN A 102 -3.69 -7.82 33.92
N CYS A 103 -3.13 -6.86 33.15
CA CYS A 103 -2.07 -7.06 32.14
C CYS A 103 -1.85 -5.85 31.23
N TYR A 104 -0.59 -5.46 30.98
CA TYR A 104 -0.21 -4.59 29.85
C TYR A 104 1.04 -5.12 29.14
N SER A 105 1.08 -4.99 27.81
CA SER A 105 2.30 -5.18 27.00
C SER A 105 3.31 -4.07 27.27
N LEU A 106 4.56 -4.46 27.52
CA LEU A 106 5.68 -3.52 27.68
C LEU A 106 6.24 -3.00 26.34
N ARG A 107 6.02 -3.72 25.23
CA ARG A 107 6.60 -3.41 23.92
C ARG A 107 5.57 -3.61 22.81
N LYS A 108 5.16 -2.52 22.17
CA LYS A 108 4.32 -2.56 20.96
C LYS A 108 5.13 -3.10 19.79
N VAL A 109 4.56 -4.02 19.02
CA VAL A 109 5.24 -4.62 17.85
C VAL A 109 4.90 -3.80 16.59
N PRO A 110 5.89 -3.17 15.91
CA PRO A 110 5.63 -2.43 14.68
C PRO A 110 5.41 -3.38 13.51
N LEU A 111 4.43 -3.08 12.66
CA LEU A 111 4.14 -3.84 11.45
C LEU A 111 3.57 -2.95 10.34
N ASP A 112 3.80 -3.32 9.08
CA ASP A 112 3.27 -2.62 7.91
C ASP A 112 2.06 -3.38 7.35
N PHE A 113 0.91 -2.69 7.32
CA PHE A 113 -0.36 -3.17 6.77
C PHE A 113 -0.48 -2.81 5.28
N HIS A 114 -0.77 -3.84 4.48
CA HIS A 114 -0.93 -3.81 3.03
C HIS A 114 -2.35 -4.25 2.67
N PHE A 115 -3.19 -3.30 2.27
CA PHE A 115 -4.61 -3.55 1.94
C PHE A 115 -4.80 -4.60 0.84
N GLU A 116 -3.87 -4.65 -0.10
CA GLU A 116 -3.89 -5.55 -1.26
C GLU A 116 -3.42 -6.98 -0.95
N LEU A 117 -2.97 -7.25 0.28
CA LEU A 117 -2.45 -8.53 0.73
C LEU A 117 -3.36 -9.20 1.76
N THR A 118 -3.48 -10.52 1.67
CA THR A 118 -3.97 -11.33 2.80
C THR A 118 -2.80 -11.50 3.77
N GLN A 119 -2.81 -10.72 4.87
CA GLN A 119 -1.83 -10.80 5.95
C GLN A 119 -2.44 -11.52 7.14
N THR A 120 -1.90 -12.69 7.49
CA THR A 120 -2.30 -13.45 8.69
C THR A 120 -1.31 -13.16 9.80
N ILE A 121 -1.80 -12.76 10.98
CA ILE A 121 -1.00 -12.66 12.20
C ILE A 121 -1.23 -13.91 13.04
N LYS A 122 -0.14 -14.44 13.61
CA LYS A 122 -0.14 -15.49 14.62
C LYS A 122 0.51 -14.95 15.88
N ILE A 123 -0.11 -15.18 17.04
CA ILE A 123 0.46 -14.85 18.33
C ILE A 123 0.58 -16.15 19.12
N ASP A 124 1.81 -16.60 19.35
CA ASP A 124 2.12 -17.74 20.22
C ASP A 124 2.47 -17.24 21.62
N VAL A 125 1.86 -17.84 22.65
CA VAL A 125 2.02 -17.44 24.05
C VAL A 125 2.82 -18.48 24.82
N TYR A 126 3.81 -18.01 25.58
CA TYR A 126 4.74 -18.80 26.39
C TYR A 126 4.86 -18.24 27.80
N THR A 127 5.27 -19.06 28.76
CA THR A 127 5.87 -18.58 30.02
C THR A 127 7.30 -18.08 29.77
N ALA A 128 7.72 -17.07 30.54
CA ALA A 128 9.12 -16.65 30.60
C ALA A 128 9.95 -17.72 31.33
N ALA A 129 11.18 -17.97 30.87
CA ALA A 129 12.06 -18.96 31.50
C ALA A 129 12.79 -18.46 32.76
N ASN A 130 12.90 -17.13 32.94
CA ASN A 130 13.57 -16.51 34.09
C ASN A 130 12.63 -15.48 34.75
N ASP A 131 12.53 -15.54 36.08
CA ASP A 131 11.73 -14.61 36.90
C ASP A 131 12.51 -13.37 37.36
N GLU A 132 13.83 -13.32 37.21
CA GLU A 132 14.65 -12.16 37.59
C GLU A 132 14.67 -11.09 36.49
N ASP A 133 14.75 -9.82 36.91
CA ASP A 133 14.55 -8.64 36.03
C ASP A 133 15.84 -8.21 35.29
N ASP A 134 15.65 -7.36 34.28
CA ASP A 134 16.66 -6.55 33.56
C ASP A 134 17.66 -7.28 32.62
N ASP A 135 17.19 -7.55 31.39
CA ASP A 135 17.57 -6.82 30.16
C ASP A 135 17.85 -7.64 28.87
N GLU A 136 18.35 -8.89 28.90
CA GLU A 136 18.75 -9.58 27.63
C GLU A 136 18.15 -10.97 27.28
N ASP A 137 17.57 -11.75 28.20
CA ASP A 137 17.03 -13.09 27.85
C ASP A 137 15.51 -13.10 27.58
N ASP A 138 15.09 -12.99 26.31
CA ASP A 138 13.73 -13.33 25.83
C ASP A 138 13.53 -14.87 25.72
N ALA A 139 13.98 -15.59 26.75
CA ALA A 139 13.93 -17.03 26.84
C ALA A 139 12.50 -17.53 27.10
N LEU A 140 12.05 -18.44 26.23
CA LEU A 140 10.72 -19.04 26.25
C LEU A 140 10.80 -20.40 26.95
N ASP A 141 9.90 -20.65 27.90
CA ASP A 141 9.77 -21.94 28.59
C ASP A 141 8.58 -22.74 28.00
N ALA A 142 7.46 -22.84 28.71
CA ALA A 142 6.31 -23.65 28.31
C ALA A 142 5.35 -22.88 27.39
N PHE A 143 5.06 -23.46 26.23
CA PHE A 143 4.04 -22.98 25.30
C PHE A 143 2.63 -23.19 25.86
N GLN A 144 1.86 -22.11 25.97
CA GLN A 144 0.52 -22.09 26.57
C GLN A 144 -0.60 -22.16 25.53
N GLY A 145 -0.36 -21.64 24.32
CA GLY A 145 -1.30 -21.72 23.22
C GLY A 145 -1.05 -20.69 22.13
N SER A 146 -1.91 -20.69 21.12
CA SER A 146 -1.82 -19.81 19.95
C SER A 146 -3.14 -19.15 19.62
N MET A 147 -3.08 -18.07 18.86
CA MET A 147 -4.21 -17.54 18.10
C MET A 147 -3.73 -17.13 16.70
N MET A 148 -4.67 -17.09 15.75
CA MET A 148 -4.44 -16.55 14.41
C MET A 148 -5.63 -15.67 14.01
N CYS A 149 -5.34 -14.57 13.30
CA CYS A 149 -6.36 -13.70 12.72
C CYS A 149 -5.86 -13.04 11.43
N LEU A 150 -6.76 -12.51 10.60
CA LEU A 150 -6.35 -11.63 9.52
C LEU A 150 -6.11 -10.23 10.07
N LEU A 151 -4.97 -9.62 9.73
CA LEU A 151 -4.68 -8.23 10.09
C LEU A 151 -5.75 -7.27 9.50
N SER A 152 -6.35 -7.62 8.38
CA SER A 152 -7.46 -6.86 7.79
C SER A 152 -8.73 -6.88 8.65
N GLU A 153 -9.01 -7.97 9.38
CA GLU A 153 -10.13 -8.05 10.33
C GLU A 153 -9.86 -7.19 11.57
N LEU A 154 -8.63 -7.25 12.10
CA LEU A 154 -8.18 -6.38 13.19
C LEU A 154 -8.26 -4.89 12.82
N CYS A 155 -7.85 -4.52 11.60
CA CYS A 155 -7.93 -3.16 11.08
C CYS A 155 -9.36 -2.71 10.71
N ALA A 156 -10.32 -3.63 10.64
CA ALA A 156 -11.73 -3.34 10.39
C ALA A 156 -12.58 -3.37 11.67
N ALA A 157 -12.01 -3.78 12.81
CA ALA A 157 -12.70 -3.80 14.09
C ALA A 157 -13.11 -2.38 14.54
N PRO A 158 -14.33 -2.17 15.08
CA PRO A 158 -14.86 -0.84 15.42
C PRO A 158 -14.01 0.00 16.39
N ASP A 159 -13.31 -0.67 17.31
CA ASP A 159 -12.39 -0.13 18.32
C ASP A 159 -10.93 -0.50 18.03
N ARG A 160 -10.63 -1.11 16.87
CA ARG A 160 -9.35 -1.71 16.50
C ARG A 160 -8.88 -2.84 17.41
N THR A 161 -9.78 -3.37 18.24
CA THR A 161 -9.49 -4.44 19.18
C THR A 161 -10.24 -5.70 18.75
N VAL A 162 -9.55 -6.85 18.79
CA VAL A 162 -10.21 -8.14 18.65
C VAL A 162 -9.78 -9.04 19.80
N SER A 163 -10.79 -9.64 20.43
CA SER A 163 -10.66 -10.52 21.59
C SER A 163 -10.78 -11.98 21.15
N PHE A 164 -9.73 -12.78 21.39
CA PHE A 164 -9.72 -14.21 21.02
C PHE A 164 -9.49 -15.11 22.24
N PRO A 165 -10.24 -16.23 22.39
CA PRO A 165 -9.82 -17.29 23.30
C PRO A 165 -8.54 -17.94 22.75
N ILE A 166 -7.58 -18.25 23.63
CA ILE A 166 -6.38 -18.99 23.23
C ILE A 166 -6.72 -20.46 22.96
N GLU A 167 -6.28 -21.00 21.82
CA GLU A 167 -6.33 -22.44 21.56
C GLU A 167 -5.19 -23.14 22.31
N GLN A 168 -5.53 -23.79 23.42
CA GLN A 168 -4.60 -24.55 24.27
C GLN A 168 -4.21 -25.89 23.64
N LYS A 169 -2.98 -26.36 23.90
CA LYS A 169 -2.58 -27.76 23.63
C LYS A 169 -2.92 -28.66 24.83
N PRO A 170 -3.48 -29.87 24.62
CA PRO A 170 -4.00 -30.69 25.74
C PRO A 170 -2.98 -31.22 26.75
N SER A 171 -1.66 -31.16 26.48
CA SER A 171 -0.68 -32.02 27.17
C SER A 171 0.27 -31.34 28.16
N HIS A 172 0.33 -30.01 28.22
CA HIS A 172 1.26 -29.26 29.11
C HIS A 172 0.69 -27.92 29.62
N SER A 173 -0.62 -27.83 29.80
CA SER A 173 -1.26 -26.64 30.37
C SER A 173 -0.97 -26.56 31.89
N LEU A 174 -0.38 -25.44 32.32
CA LEU A 174 -0.40 -25.01 33.74
C LEU A 174 -1.80 -24.49 34.14
N PHE A 175 -2.60 -24.09 33.15
CA PHE A 175 -3.84 -23.32 33.27
C PHE A 175 -5.09 -24.16 32.98
N ASN A 176 -5.29 -25.26 33.71
CA ASN A 176 -6.30 -26.28 33.40
C ASN A 176 -7.79 -25.84 33.45
N ASP A 177 -8.09 -24.57 33.77
CA ASP A 177 -9.44 -23.99 33.69
C ASP A 177 -9.49 -22.54 33.15
N ILE A 178 -8.36 -21.95 32.75
CA ILE A 178 -8.31 -20.51 32.39
C ILE A 178 -8.48 -20.30 30.88
N ARG A 179 -9.65 -19.76 30.51
CA ARG A 179 -9.85 -19.12 29.20
C ARG A 179 -9.10 -17.79 29.14
N LEU A 180 -7.83 -17.86 28.76
CA LEU A 180 -7.04 -16.68 28.41
C LEU A 180 -7.68 -15.98 27.19
N GLN A 181 -7.93 -14.68 27.32
CA GLN A 181 -8.47 -13.83 26.25
C GLN A 181 -7.35 -12.91 25.74
N LEU A 182 -7.05 -12.94 24.45
CA LEU A 182 -6.09 -12.02 23.84
C LEU A 182 -6.83 -10.84 23.23
N ASP A 183 -6.69 -9.67 23.86
CA ASP A 183 -7.14 -8.40 23.33
C ASP A 183 -5.99 -7.77 22.56
N VAL A 184 -6.09 -7.82 21.22
CA VAL A 184 -5.07 -7.31 20.30
C VAL A 184 -5.56 -5.98 19.74
N THR A 185 -4.79 -4.90 19.90
CA THR A 185 -5.15 -3.55 19.43
C THR A 185 -4.15 -3.02 18.41
N ALA A 186 -4.64 -2.57 17.26
CA ALA A 186 -3.81 -1.94 16.23
C ALA A 186 -3.86 -0.39 16.31
N GLU A 187 -2.76 0.23 16.71
CA GLU A 187 -2.62 1.70 16.69
C GLU A 187 -1.92 2.17 15.40
N LYS A 188 -2.31 3.33 14.88
CA LYS A 188 -1.67 3.95 13.72
C LYS A 188 -0.48 4.80 14.17
N VAL A 189 0.67 4.70 13.49
CA VAL A 189 1.84 5.53 13.79
C VAL A 189 1.53 7.02 13.59
N GLU A 190 1.90 7.83 14.58
CA GLU A 190 1.69 9.28 14.57
C GLU A 190 2.41 9.93 13.37
N TYR A 191 1.83 11.00 12.84
CA TYR A 191 2.34 11.77 11.68
C TYR A 191 2.56 11.02 10.36
N GLN A 192 2.33 9.69 10.24
CA GLN A 192 2.52 8.94 8.99
C GLN A 192 1.78 9.57 7.78
N ASN A 193 0.56 10.03 8.02
CA ASN A 193 -0.32 10.67 7.03
C ASN A 193 -0.28 12.21 7.09
N SER A 194 0.71 12.77 7.78
CA SER A 194 0.94 14.21 7.91
C SER A 194 2.04 14.67 6.98
N SER A 195 1.89 15.88 6.47
CA SER A 195 2.91 16.57 5.68
C SER A 195 3.04 18.01 6.12
N LEU A 196 4.27 18.51 6.22
CA LEU A 196 4.53 19.91 6.48
C LEU A 196 4.38 20.69 5.16
N ARG A 197 3.34 21.53 5.04
CA ARG A 197 3.25 22.49 3.93
C ARG A 197 4.00 23.76 4.30
N VAL A 198 5.02 24.08 3.51
CA VAL A 198 5.91 25.24 3.72
C VAL A 198 5.77 26.22 2.56
N LYS A 199 5.87 27.52 2.85
CA LYS A 199 6.05 28.58 1.85
C LYS A 199 7.19 29.50 2.27
N LEU A 200 8.16 29.67 1.38
CA LEU A 200 9.39 30.42 1.63
C LEU A 200 9.52 31.62 0.70
N LYS A 201 10.16 32.67 1.22
CA LYS A 201 10.51 33.91 0.53
C LYS A 201 11.91 34.32 0.98
N GLY A 202 12.78 34.75 0.09
CA GLY A 202 14.10 35.28 0.44
C GLY A 202 14.09 36.80 0.51
N GLU A 203 14.71 37.41 1.51
CA GLU A 203 14.85 38.86 1.64
C GLU A 203 16.31 39.30 1.69
N HIS A 204 16.58 40.52 1.21
CA HIS A 204 17.92 41.09 1.01
C HIS A 204 18.88 40.23 0.16
N PHE A 205 18.34 39.37 -0.71
CA PHE A 205 19.13 38.62 -1.69
C PHE A 205 19.83 39.59 -2.66
N ARG A 206 21.12 39.38 -2.88
CA ARG A 206 21.95 40.15 -3.81
C ARG A 206 22.55 39.22 -4.85
N HIS A 207 22.71 39.72 -6.07
CA HIS A 207 23.50 39.03 -7.09
C HIS A 207 24.95 38.88 -6.61
N VAL A 208 25.46 37.66 -6.59
CA VAL A 208 26.78 37.33 -6.01
C VAL A 208 27.89 37.60 -7.03
N LEU A 209 27.61 37.36 -8.31
CA LEU A 209 28.54 37.44 -9.43
C LEU A 209 28.29 38.65 -10.35
N GLY A 210 27.47 39.61 -9.91
CA GLY A 210 27.23 40.90 -10.59
C GLY A 210 26.51 40.84 -11.95
N SER A 211 26.33 39.67 -12.56
CA SER A 211 25.71 39.51 -13.87
C SER A 211 24.19 39.27 -13.77
N GLN A 212 23.40 40.19 -14.32
CA GLN A 212 21.95 40.09 -14.30
C GLN A 212 21.48 38.86 -15.11
N GLY A 213 20.55 38.08 -14.56
CA GLY A 213 19.86 36.98 -15.25
C GLY A 213 20.59 35.63 -15.35
N LYS A 214 21.83 35.49 -14.86
CA LYS A 214 22.60 34.22 -14.93
C LYS A 214 22.59 33.40 -13.64
N GLU A 215 21.99 33.91 -12.57
CA GLU A 215 21.93 33.25 -11.27
C GLU A 215 20.49 32.77 -10.99
N LYS A 216 20.35 31.50 -10.58
CA LYS A 216 19.07 30.93 -10.14
C LYS A 216 19.21 30.37 -8.73
N TYR A 217 18.24 30.66 -7.87
CA TYR A 217 18.26 30.28 -6.46
C TYR A 217 17.18 29.23 -6.16
N TYR A 218 17.56 28.17 -5.47
CA TYR A 218 16.65 27.11 -4.98
C TYR A 218 16.94 26.79 -3.52
N VAL A 219 15.96 26.20 -2.84
CA VAL A 219 16.07 25.77 -1.45
C VAL A 219 16.01 24.25 -1.40
N CYS A 220 16.99 23.63 -0.72
CA CYS A 220 16.95 22.22 -0.35
C CYS A 220 16.51 22.08 1.11
N VAL A 221 15.64 21.11 1.38
CA VAL A 221 15.32 20.65 2.73
C VAL A 221 15.93 19.27 2.91
N CYS A 222 16.82 19.16 3.87
CA CYS A 222 17.67 18.00 4.10
C CYS A 222 17.41 17.42 5.49
N ARG A 223 17.26 16.09 5.56
CA ARG A 223 17.25 15.35 6.81
C ARG A 223 18.68 15.12 7.30
N THR A 224 18.86 15.15 8.62
CA THR A 224 20.09 14.72 9.30
C THR A 224 19.74 13.74 10.42
N HIS A 225 20.70 12.87 10.76
CA HIS A 225 20.63 11.97 11.91
C HIS A 225 21.32 12.55 13.17
N ALA A 226 21.96 13.72 13.07
CA ALA A 226 22.59 14.38 14.21
C ALA A 226 21.55 15.02 15.14
N ARG A 227 21.73 14.84 16.46
CA ARG A 227 20.94 15.56 17.48
C ARG A 227 21.37 17.02 17.56
N GLN A 228 20.45 17.87 18.01
CA GLN A 228 20.68 19.31 18.12
C GLN A 228 21.82 19.58 19.14
N GLY A 229 22.97 20.04 18.64
CA GLY A 229 24.18 20.28 19.45
C GLY A 229 25.39 19.41 19.08
N GLU A 230 25.18 18.27 18.41
CA GLU A 230 26.27 17.34 18.02
C GLU A 230 26.81 17.59 16.60
N ILE A 231 26.48 18.73 15.99
CA ILE A 231 26.94 19.11 14.64
C ILE A 231 28.39 19.63 14.71
N SER A 232 29.31 18.73 15.09
CA SER A 232 30.72 18.86 14.78
C SER A 232 30.93 18.67 13.27
N LYS A 233 32.07 19.13 12.74
CA LYS A 233 32.26 19.35 11.29
C LYS A 233 32.37 18.10 10.41
N GLU A 234 32.13 16.92 10.94
CA GLU A 234 32.18 15.68 10.16
C GLU A 234 30.87 15.45 9.39
N ARG A 235 30.99 14.89 8.19
CA ARG A 235 29.90 14.69 7.23
C ARG A 235 28.82 13.75 7.76
N ALA A 236 27.87 14.28 8.55
CA ALA A 236 26.54 13.71 8.61
C ALA A 236 26.02 13.58 7.17
N GLN A 237 25.60 12.37 6.77
CA GLN A 237 25.07 12.14 5.43
C GLN A 237 23.72 12.87 5.30
N LYS A 238 23.76 14.10 4.78
CA LYS A 238 22.58 14.91 4.50
C LYS A 238 21.77 14.25 3.39
N LEU A 239 20.55 13.82 3.69
CA LEU A 239 19.63 13.29 2.69
C LEU A 239 18.71 14.42 2.23
N ILE A 240 18.79 14.82 0.95
CA ILE A 240 17.89 15.83 0.38
C ILE A 240 16.49 15.21 0.25
N ILE A 241 15.53 15.73 1.02
CA ILE A 241 14.14 15.27 1.03
C ILE A 241 13.30 16.10 0.04
N HIS A 242 13.59 17.39 -0.08
CA HIS A 242 12.90 18.28 -1.01
C HIS A 242 13.87 19.30 -1.64
N SER A 243 13.60 19.68 -2.89
CA SER A 243 14.26 20.80 -3.57
C SER A 243 13.21 21.62 -4.33
N THR A 244 13.19 22.93 -4.10
CA THR A 244 12.26 23.85 -4.78
C THR A 244 12.67 24.10 -6.23
N GLU A 245 11.82 24.75 -7.03
CA GLU A 245 12.30 25.29 -8.30
C GLU A 245 13.45 26.31 -8.13
N ALA A 246 14.33 26.37 -9.13
CA ALA A 246 15.38 27.36 -9.23
C ALA A 246 14.87 28.64 -9.92
N ILE A 247 14.74 29.72 -9.16
CA ILE A 247 14.20 31.01 -9.62
C ILE A 247 15.29 32.05 -9.81
N SER A 248 15.20 32.83 -10.89
CA SER A 248 15.96 34.08 -11.03
C SER A 248 15.06 35.25 -10.58
N PHE A 249 15.67 36.32 -10.08
CA PHE A 249 14.99 37.58 -9.79
C PHE A 249 15.70 38.72 -10.53
N ALA A 250 14.95 39.76 -10.85
CA ALA A 250 15.46 40.91 -11.59
C ALA A 250 15.54 42.16 -10.70
N ARG A 251 16.68 42.85 -10.72
CA ARG A 251 16.72 44.27 -10.32
C ARG A 251 15.95 45.10 -11.34
N LYS A 252 14.79 45.65 -10.96
CA LYS A 252 14.23 46.81 -11.67
C LYS A 252 15.11 48.01 -11.32
N SER A 253 15.58 48.74 -12.33
CA SER A 253 16.52 49.87 -12.17
C SER A 253 15.99 51.02 -11.29
N SER A 254 14.69 51.05 -11.02
CA SER A 254 14.00 52.07 -10.21
C SER A 254 13.69 51.66 -8.76
N LEU A 255 14.03 50.44 -8.32
CA LEU A 255 13.95 50.06 -6.90
C LEU A 255 15.30 49.47 -6.42
N PRO A 256 15.88 49.95 -5.30
CA PRO A 256 17.11 49.37 -4.73
C PRO A 256 16.97 47.88 -4.42
N ASP A 257 15.78 47.49 -3.94
CA ASP A 257 15.37 46.11 -3.71
C ASP A 257 14.35 45.70 -4.79
N GLY A 258 14.75 44.80 -5.69
CA GLY A 258 13.82 44.12 -6.59
C GLY A 258 12.84 43.23 -5.81
N PRO A 259 11.75 42.74 -6.43
CA PRO A 259 10.81 41.87 -5.74
C PRO A 259 11.54 40.63 -5.20
N PRO A 260 11.50 40.38 -3.89
CA PRO A 260 12.22 39.29 -3.25
C PRO A 260 11.88 37.92 -3.86
N PRO A 261 12.86 37.00 -4.02
CA PRO A 261 12.61 35.65 -4.51
C PRO A 261 11.54 34.95 -3.65
N SER A 262 10.50 34.42 -4.29
CA SER A 262 9.43 33.68 -3.61
C SER A 262 9.24 32.35 -4.32
N TRP A 263 9.43 31.26 -3.58
CA TRP A 263 9.22 29.91 -4.08
C TRP A 263 7.75 29.50 -3.94
N ARG A 264 7.32 28.56 -4.76
CA ARG A 264 6.01 27.91 -4.63
C ARG A 264 5.92 27.18 -3.29
N SER A 265 4.69 27.07 -2.78
CA SER A 265 4.43 26.23 -1.62
C SER A 265 4.67 24.76 -1.96
N PHE A 266 5.39 24.07 -1.09
CA PHE A 266 5.69 22.65 -1.21
C PHE A 266 5.21 21.90 0.03
N GLU A 267 5.12 20.58 -0.09
CA GLU A 267 4.80 19.67 1.00
C GLU A 267 5.88 18.60 1.13
N VAL A 268 6.21 18.25 2.37
CA VAL A 268 7.15 17.17 2.70
C VAL A 268 6.49 16.24 3.71
N ASN A 269 6.58 14.93 3.52
CA ASN A 269 6.05 13.95 4.47
C ASN A 269 6.84 14.01 5.78
N MET A 270 6.16 13.86 6.92
CA MET A 270 6.79 13.95 8.25
C MET A 270 7.78 12.82 8.55
N LEU A 271 7.56 11.61 8.06
CA LEU A 271 8.49 10.48 8.24
C LEU A 271 9.76 10.69 7.41
N ASP A 272 9.62 11.10 6.15
CA ASP A 272 10.77 11.39 5.28
C ASP A 272 11.61 12.55 5.84
N LEU A 273 10.94 13.59 6.34
CA LEU A 273 11.57 14.81 6.85
C LEU A 273 12.31 14.61 8.18
N CYS A 274 11.67 13.95 9.15
CA CYS A 274 12.14 13.91 10.54
C CYS A 274 11.66 12.67 11.33
N ASP A 275 11.42 11.54 10.65
CA ASP A 275 10.93 10.29 11.26
C ASP A 275 9.61 10.41 12.06
N GLY A 276 8.88 11.52 11.89
CA GLY A 276 7.72 11.87 12.72
C GLY A 276 8.06 12.65 14.00
N ASP A 277 9.32 12.70 14.42
CA ASP A 277 9.77 13.52 15.56
C ASP A 277 9.88 15.00 15.14
N VAL A 278 8.95 15.83 15.63
CA VAL A 278 8.95 17.27 15.35
C VAL A 278 10.12 18.03 15.96
N LEU A 279 10.84 17.44 16.92
CA LEU A 279 12.05 17.98 17.57
C LEU A 279 13.34 17.57 16.87
N GLN A 280 13.31 16.56 15.99
CA GLN A 280 14.51 16.17 15.24
C GLN A 280 14.97 17.31 14.34
N SER A 281 16.28 17.53 14.34
CA SER A 281 16.91 18.59 13.56
C SER A 281 16.83 18.31 12.06
N ILE A 282 16.47 19.33 11.30
CA ILE A 282 16.45 19.37 9.84
C ILE A 282 17.30 20.55 9.36
N ILE A 283 17.87 20.42 8.16
CA ILE A 283 18.74 21.44 7.58
C ILE A 283 18.03 22.04 6.36
N VAL A 284 17.97 23.37 6.31
CA VAL A 284 17.42 24.12 5.17
C VAL A 284 18.58 24.87 4.52
N GLU A 285 18.89 24.53 3.27
CA GLU A 285 20.02 25.06 2.51
C GLU A 285 19.54 25.91 1.35
N ILE A 286 20.20 27.03 1.10
CA ILE A 286 19.93 27.89 -0.06
C ILE A 286 21.10 27.77 -1.02
N TRP A 287 20.79 27.40 -2.26
CA TRP A 287 21.77 27.17 -3.31
C TRP A 287 21.57 28.17 -4.45
N MET A 288 22.68 28.67 -5.00
CA MET A 288 22.72 29.48 -6.21
C MET A 288 23.38 28.68 -7.32
N GLN A 289 22.67 28.46 -8.42
CA GLN A 289 23.23 27.89 -9.65
C GLN A 289 23.57 29.01 -10.64
N ASN A 290 24.83 29.08 -11.02
CA ASN A 290 25.28 29.93 -12.12
C ASN A 290 25.09 29.19 -13.45
N THR A 291 24.25 29.71 -14.33
CA THR A 291 23.96 29.09 -15.64
C THR A 291 25.14 29.10 -16.60
N GLY A 292 26.22 29.83 -16.29
CA GLY A 292 27.45 29.87 -17.10
C GLY A 292 28.54 28.89 -16.67
N SER A 293 28.60 28.48 -15.40
CA SER A 293 29.62 27.54 -14.88
C SER A 293 29.07 26.17 -14.50
N GLY A 294 27.75 26.00 -14.47
CA GLY A 294 27.07 24.73 -14.17
C GLY A 294 27.09 24.31 -12.70
N GLN A 295 28.19 24.56 -11.97
CA GLN A 295 28.30 24.19 -10.55
C GLN A 295 27.45 25.08 -9.64
N PRO A 296 26.70 24.48 -8.68
CA PRO A 296 25.94 25.21 -7.68
C PRO A 296 26.83 25.63 -6.50
N HIS A 297 26.55 26.80 -5.93
CA HIS A 297 27.23 27.38 -4.78
C HIS A 297 26.25 27.51 -3.61
N LEU A 298 26.65 27.03 -2.42
CA LEU A 298 25.87 27.17 -1.20
C LEU A 298 25.90 28.64 -0.75
N VAL A 299 24.74 29.30 -0.75
CA VAL A 299 24.56 30.67 -0.24
C VAL A 299 24.51 30.66 1.28
N GLY A 300 24.02 29.56 1.87
CA GLY A 300 24.18 29.21 3.27
C GLY A 300 23.11 28.24 3.76
N GLU A 301 23.19 27.86 5.03
CA GLU A 301 22.38 26.82 5.65
C GLU A 301 21.83 27.26 7.02
N ILE A 302 20.69 26.70 7.40
CA ILE A 302 20.11 26.82 8.74
C ILE A 302 19.76 25.43 9.27
N CYS A 303 20.13 25.14 10.52
CA CYS A 303 19.60 24.02 11.28
C CYS A 303 18.37 24.48 12.09
N THR A 304 17.25 23.77 11.98
CA THR A 304 15.97 24.08 12.64
C THR A 304 15.20 22.79 12.94
N THR A 305 14.07 22.87 13.62
CA THR A 305 13.15 21.74 13.82
C THR A 305 11.79 22.00 13.14
N VAL A 306 10.98 20.96 12.93
CA VAL A 306 9.59 21.14 12.45
C VAL A 306 8.77 21.90 13.49
N GLN A 307 9.00 21.65 14.78
CA GLN A 307 8.35 22.36 15.87
C GLN A 307 8.65 23.88 15.82
N ASP A 308 9.90 24.26 15.55
CA ASP A 308 10.30 25.67 15.41
C ASP A 308 9.67 26.32 14.18
N LEU A 309 9.62 25.61 13.03
CA LEU A 309 8.92 26.09 11.83
C LEU A 309 7.42 26.31 12.08
N LEU A 310 6.77 25.47 12.90
CA LEU A 310 5.35 25.62 13.25
C LEU A 310 5.10 26.72 14.30
N LYS A 311 6.01 26.90 15.26
CA LYS A 311 5.98 28.00 16.25
C LYS A 311 6.29 29.36 15.61
N ALA A 312 7.14 29.35 14.58
CA ALA A 312 7.46 30.51 13.76
C ALA A 312 6.21 31.03 13.05
N LYS A 313 5.59 32.06 13.66
CA LYS A 313 4.58 32.90 13.00
C LYS A 313 5.09 33.35 11.62
N ALA A 314 4.16 33.65 10.70
CA ALA A 314 4.31 33.87 9.24
C ALA A 314 5.30 34.98 8.73
N SER A 315 6.35 35.28 9.49
CA SER A 315 7.36 36.32 9.27
C SER A 315 8.72 36.00 9.92
N ALA A 316 8.96 34.76 10.35
CA ALA A 316 10.24 34.39 10.94
C ALA A 316 11.39 34.45 9.93
N THR A 317 12.48 35.11 10.32
CA THR A 317 13.74 35.16 9.58
C THR A 317 14.66 34.05 10.06
N LEU A 318 15.10 33.19 9.14
CA LEU A 318 16.21 32.28 9.34
C LEU A 318 17.49 32.97 8.79
N PRO A 319 18.50 33.26 9.64
CA PRO A 319 19.70 33.96 9.23
C PRO A 319 20.61 33.03 8.42
N VAL A 320 21.05 33.49 7.25
CA VAL A 320 21.96 32.73 6.38
C VAL A 320 23.41 33.09 6.73
N PRO A 321 24.26 32.16 7.21
CA PRO A 321 25.64 32.48 7.58
C PRO A 321 26.49 32.79 6.34
N GLY A 322 26.99 34.04 6.25
CA GLY A 322 28.06 34.41 5.32
C GLY A 322 27.70 35.33 4.15
N SER A 323 27.33 36.60 4.40
CA SER A 323 27.51 37.67 3.40
C SER A 323 27.50 39.11 3.96
N GLY A 324 28.64 39.62 4.41
CA GLY A 324 28.90 41.05 4.59
C GLY A 324 27.87 41.87 5.41
N SER A 325 27.72 43.15 5.06
CA SER A 325 27.04 44.18 5.88
C SER A 325 25.54 43.97 6.14
N LEU A 326 24.85 43.10 5.41
CA LEU A 326 23.49 42.64 5.70
C LEU A 326 23.37 41.20 5.19
N PRO A 327 23.18 40.18 6.06
CA PRO A 327 23.04 38.80 5.62
C PRO A 327 21.72 38.59 4.87
N ALA A 328 21.74 37.72 3.85
CA ALA A 328 20.51 37.24 3.22
C ALA A 328 19.61 36.54 4.26
N LYS A 329 18.29 36.67 4.09
CA LYS A 329 17.29 36.16 5.04
C LYS A 329 16.34 35.21 4.34
N LEU A 330 16.12 34.03 4.91
CA LEU A 330 15.02 33.17 4.49
C LEU A 330 13.81 33.43 5.39
N VAL A 331 12.73 33.93 4.81
CA VAL A 331 11.49 34.27 5.50
C VAL A 331 10.47 33.16 5.29
N LEU A 332 10.01 32.58 6.41
CA LEU A 332 8.92 31.63 6.42
C LEU A 332 7.58 32.38 6.31
N GLN A 333 6.95 32.34 5.13
CA GLN A 333 5.63 32.96 4.92
C GLN A 333 4.50 32.13 5.54
N SER A 334 4.65 30.80 5.56
CA SER A 334 3.71 29.90 6.24
C SER A 334 4.35 28.53 6.41
N ALA A 335 4.29 27.97 7.61
CA ALA A 335 4.32 26.53 7.83
C ALA A 335 2.96 26.11 8.38
N ARG A 336 2.44 24.97 7.91
CA ARG A 336 1.30 24.30 8.54
C ARG A 336 1.41 22.79 8.37
N MET A 337 1.04 22.06 9.40
CA MET A 337 0.84 20.63 9.29
C MET A 337 -0.45 20.37 8.51
N ILE A 338 -0.40 19.43 7.57
CA ILE A 338 -1.55 18.94 6.81
C ILE A 338 -1.62 17.43 7.02
N THR A 339 -2.53 17.02 7.91
CA THR A 339 -2.89 15.61 8.11
C THR A 339 -4.03 15.27 7.16
N ARG A 340 -3.87 14.22 6.36
CA ARG A 340 -4.91 13.74 5.44
C ARG A 340 -5.51 12.43 5.95
N PRO A 341 -6.84 12.29 6.04
CA PRO A 341 -7.47 11.00 6.33
C PRO A 341 -6.93 9.88 5.44
N THR A 342 -6.54 8.76 6.04
CA THR A 342 -6.19 7.53 5.32
C THR A 342 -7.41 6.63 5.19
N PHE A 343 -7.31 5.61 4.33
CA PHE A 343 -8.36 4.61 4.15
C PHE A 343 -8.79 3.97 5.49
N LEU A 344 -7.81 3.61 6.32
CA LEU A 344 -8.09 3.09 7.66
C LEU A 344 -8.83 4.10 8.54
N ASP A 345 -8.56 5.40 8.47
CA ASP A 345 -9.32 6.39 9.26
C ASP A 345 -10.82 6.34 8.91
N PHE A 346 -11.16 6.20 7.62
CA PHE A 346 -12.55 6.00 7.20
C PHE A 346 -13.13 4.67 7.67
N ILE A 347 -12.41 3.54 7.53
CA ILE A 347 -12.87 2.22 8.01
C ILE A 347 -13.19 2.26 9.51
N HIS A 348 -12.31 2.84 10.34
CA HIS A 348 -12.56 3.00 11.78
C HIS A 348 -13.72 3.95 12.10
N GLY A 349 -14.03 4.91 11.23
CA GLY A 349 -15.26 5.71 11.28
C GLY A 349 -16.54 4.92 10.91
N GLY A 350 -16.44 3.61 10.68
CA GLY A 350 -17.54 2.76 10.23
C GLY A 350 -17.83 2.90 8.73
N CYS A 351 -16.85 3.28 7.92
CA CYS A 351 -16.98 3.22 6.47
C CYS A 351 -17.04 1.76 6.00
N GLN A 352 -18.02 1.42 5.15
CA GLN A 352 -18.19 0.06 4.62
C GLN A 352 -17.99 0.03 3.10
N LEU A 353 -17.34 -1.02 2.61
CA LEU A 353 -17.28 -1.33 1.19
C LEU A 353 -18.47 -2.22 0.79
N SER A 354 -19.02 -1.98 -0.39
CA SER A 354 -20.03 -2.83 -1.03
C SER A 354 -19.44 -3.41 -2.31
N LEU A 355 -19.01 -4.67 -2.26
CA LEU A 355 -18.42 -5.38 -3.39
C LEU A 355 -19.53 -5.97 -4.26
N LEU A 356 -19.84 -5.34 -5.38
CA LEU A 356 -20.75 -5.85 -6.40
C LEU A 356 -19.98 -6.67 -7.42
N THR A 357 -20.31 -7.95 -7.56
CA THR A 357 -19.66 -8.85 -8.52
C THR A 357 -20.51 -8.96 -9.79
N ALA A 358 -19.90 -8.74 -10.95
CA ALA A 358 -20.51 -8.77 -12.27
C ALA A 358 -19.80 -9.79 -13.17
N ILE A 359 -20.52 -10.80 -13.62
CA ILE A 359 -19.97 -11.98 -14.30
C ILE A 359 -20.45 -12.02 -15.76
N ASP A 360 -19.49 -12.07 -16.68
CA ASP A 360 -19.74 -12.27 -18.11
C ASP A 360 -20.20 -13.70 -18.39
N PHE A 361 -21.48 -13.89 -18.73
CA PHE A 361 -22.05 -15.16 -19.19
C PHE A 361 -22.32 -15.13 -20.70
N THR A 362 -21.51 -14.41 -21.49
CA THR A 362 -21.67 -14.39 -22.95
C THR A 362 -21.20 -15.70 -23.60
N ALA A 363 -21.76 -16.00 -24.77
CA ALA A 363 -21.45 -17.17 -25.57
C ALA A 363 -19.99 -17.21 -26.06
N TYR A 364 -19.23 -16.12 -25.90
CA TYR A 364 -17.79 -16.08 -26.15
C TYR A 364 -16.99 -16.94 -25.17
N ASN A 365 -17.57 -17.36 -24.03
CA ASN A 365 -16.90 -18.23 -23.06
C ASN A 365 -16.97 -19.73 -23.42
N GLY A 366 -17.80 -20.12 -24.40
CA GLY A 366 -18.19 -21.52 -24.64
C GLY A 366 -19.28 -22.01 -23.65
N PRO A 367 -20.15 -22.97 -24.01
CA PRO A 367 -21.22 -23.48 -23.13
C PRO A 367 -20.66 -24.00 -21.80
N SER A 368 -21.37 -23.82 -20.67
CA SER A 368 -20.89 -24.24 -19.34
C SER A 368 -20.59 -25.74 -19.19
N GLU A 369 -21.23 -26.55 -20.03
CA GLU A 369 -21.15 -28.00 -20.10
C GLU A 369 -19.93 -28.50 -20.91
N ASP A 370 -19.29 -27.62 -21.68
CA ASP A 370 -18.16 -27.92 -22.57
C ASP A 370 -16.82 -27.87 -21.80
N PRO A 371 -15.98 -28.92 -21.80
CA PRO A 371 -14.67 -28.93 -21.14
C PRO A 371 -13.73 -27.78 -21.55
N ASP A 372 -13.85 -27.26 -22.77
CA ASP A 372 -13.03 -26.13 -23.26
C ASP A 372 -13.58 -24.75 -22.83
N SER A 373 -14.74 -24.71 -22.14
CA SER A 373 -15.34 -23.47 -21.66
C SER A 373 -14.57 -22.83 -20.50
N LEU A 374 -14.48 -21.50 -20.53
CA LEU A 374 -13.91 -20.74 -19.42
C LEU A 374 -14.75 -20.81 -18.13
N HIS A 375 -16.00 -21.29 -18.23
CA HIS A 375 -16.88 -21.55 -17.08
C HIS A 375 -16.94 -23.02 -16.65
N PHE A 376 -16.25 -23.94 -17.35
CA PHE A 376 -16.34 -25.37 -17.10
C PHE A 376 -15.98 -25.75 -15.66
N CYS A 377 -16.97 -26.14 -14.87
CA CYS A 377 -16.77 -26.61 -13.50
C CYS A 377 -16.57 -28.12 -13.51
N GLY A 378 -15.31 -28.55 -13.56
CA GLY A 378 -14.95 -29.98 -13.52
C GLY A 378 -15.39 -30.70 -12.23
N PRO A 379 -15.34 -32.05 -12.22
CA PRO A 379 -15.71 -32.87 -11.06
C PRO A 379 -14.91 -32.52 -9.81
N GLY A 380 -15.42 -32.84 -8.61
CA GLY A 380 -15.11 -32.14 -7.35
C GLY A 380 -13.65 -31.95 -6.88
N HIS A 381 -12.64 -32.58 -7.50
CA HIS A 381 -11.22 -32.34 -7.23
C HIS A 381 -10.51 -31.50 -8.31
N SER A 382 -11.23 -31.07 -9.36
CA SER A 382 -10.72 -30.14 -10.36
C SER A 382 -10.37 -28.79 -9.74
N PRO A 383 -9.31 -28.11 -10.24
CA PRO A 383 -8.98 -26.76 -9.82
C PRO A 383 -10.12 -25.80 -10.13
N LEU A 384 -10.19 -24.69 -9.38
CA LEU A 384 -11.15 -23.62 -9.64
C LEU A 384 -10.93 -23.01 -11.03
N THR A 385 -12.02 -22.73 -11.74
CA THR A 385 -11.98 -21.89 -12.96
C THR A 385 -11.37 -20.52 -12.65
N ALA A 386 -10.82 -19.85 -13.66
CA ALA A 386 -10.30 -18.49 -13.52
C ALA A 386 -11.36 -17.52 -12.95
N TYR A 387 -12.64 -17.67 -13.34
CA TYR A 387 -13.74 -16.89 -12.76
C TYR A 387 -13.87 -17.15 -11.25
N GLN A 388 -14.00 -18.41 -10.82
CA GLN A 388 -14.13 -18.76 -9.41
C GLN A 388 -12.92 -18.32 -8.58
N ALA A 389 -11.72 -18.45 -9.14
CA ALA A 389 -10.48 -18.15 -8.43
C ALA A 389 -10.27 -16.64 -8.24
N ALA A 390 -10.55 -15.82 -9.27
CA ALA A 390 -10.56 -14.37 -9.14
C ALA A 390 -11.64 -13.88 -8.15
N ILE A 391 -12.86 -14.43 -8.23
CA ILE A 391 -13.93 -14.16 -7.27
C ILE A 391 -13.48 -14.50 -5.86
N LYS A 392 -12.94 -15.70 -5.63
CA LYS A 392 -12.48 -16.16 -4.31
C LYS A 392 -11.40 -15.24 -3.75
N ALA A 393 -10.37 -14.92 -4.53
CA ALA A 393 -9.26 -14.06 -4.09
C ALA A 393 -9.75 -12.65 -3.71
N ILE A 394 -10.39 -11.94 -4.64
CA ILE A 394 -10.80 -10.54 -4.44
C ILE A 394 -11.88 -10.41 -3.35
N THR A 395 -12.86 -11.33 -3.31
CA THR A 395 -13.89 -11.31 -2.26
C THR A 395 -13.29 -11.63 -0.88
N THR A 396 -12.30 -12.53 -0.79
CA THR A 396 -11.63 -12.83 0.49
C THR A 396 -10.86 -11.62 1.02
N THR A 397 -10.11 -10.92 0.16
CA THR A 397 -9.35 -9.72 0.59
C THR A 397 -10.25 -8.56 0.99
N LEU A 398 -11.39 -8.37 0.30
CA LEU A 398 -12.32 -7.27 0.59
C LEU A 398 -13.33 -7.56 1.70
N ALA A 399 -13.65 -8.82 1.99
CA ALA A 399 -14.70 -9.20 2.94
C ALA A 399 -14.62 -8.52 4.32
N PRO A 400 -13.45 -8.37 4.97
CA PRO A 400 -13.33 -7.70 6.27
C PRO A 400 -13.84 -6.25 6.29
N TYR A 401 -13.83 -5.56 5.15
CA TYR A 401 -14.28 -4.18 5.01
C TYR A 401 -15.75 -4.03 4.60
N THR A 402 -16.50 -5.13 4.51
CA THR A 402 -17.88 -5.17 4.01
C THR A 402 -18.88 -5.52 5.12
N SER A 403 -20.17 -5.46 4.81
CA SER A 403 -21.23 -6.03 5.68
C SER A 403 -21.27 -7.57 5.71
N GLY A 404 -20.44 -8.25 4.92
CA GLY A 404 -20.50 -9.70 4.68
C GLY A 404 -21.55 -10.11 3.63
N TYR A 405 -22.36 -9.18 3.12
CA TYR A 405 -23.34 -9.38 2.06
C TYR A 405 -22.82 -8.83 0.73
N PHE A 406 -22.95 -9.63 -0.32
CA PHE A 406 -22.33 -9.38 -1.63
C PHE A 406 -23.39 -9.43 -2.74
N PRO A 407 -23.72 -8.32 -3.41
CA PRO A 407 -24.56 -8.33 -4.61
C PRO A 407 -23.85 -9.06 -5.76
N VAL A 408 -24.50 -10.06 -6.36
CA VAL A 408 -23.93 -10.84 -7.49
C VAL A 408 -24.85 -10.77 -8.70
N PHE A 409 -24.30 -10.27 -9.80
CA PHE A 409 -24.97 -10.05 -11.07
C PHE A 409 -24.25 -10.76 -12.22
N GLY A 410 -25.02 -11.09 -13.25
CA GLY A 410 -24.53 -11.57 -14.53
C GLY A 410 -24.99 -10.70 -15.69
N PHE A 411 -24.28 -10.81 -16.81
CA PHE A 411 -24.64 -10.15 -18.07
C PHE A 411 -24.33 -11.02 -19.29
N GLY A 412 -25.05 -10.79 -20.39
CA GLY A 412 -24.81 -11.48 -21.67
C GLY A 412 -25.54 -12.81 -21.86
N ALA A 413 -26.56 -13.11 -21.06
CA ALA A 413 -27.26 -14.40 -21.08
C ALA A 413 -28.80 -14.26 -21.05
N LYS A 414 -29.49 -15.39 -21.25
CA LYS A 414 -30.95 -15.56 -21.17
C LYS A 414 -31.28 -16.73 -20.23
N PRO A 415 -32.44 -16.78 -19.55
CA PRO A 415 -32.84 -17.98 -18.79
C PRO A 415 -33.00 -19.22 -19.70
N LYS A 416 -32.60 -20.43 -19.26
CA LYS A 416 -32.72 -21.66 -20.08
C LYS A 416 -34.16 -21.98 -20.49
N GLU A 417 -35.13 -21.65 -19.64
CA GLU A 417 -36.57 -21.86 -19.89
C GLU A 417 -37.22 -20.75 -20.74
N SER A 418 -36.45 -19.76 -21.21
CA SER A 418 -36.99 -18.65 -22.00
C SER A 418 -37.15 -19.00 -23.48
N GLY A 419 -38.24 -18.52 -24.10
CA GLY A 419 -38.46 -18.66 -25.54
C GLY A 419 -37.39 -17.93 -26.37
N LYS A 420 -37.20 -18.35 -27.62
CA LYS A 420 -36.14 -17.83 -28.51
C LYS A 420 -36.12 -16.30 -28.62
N ASP A 421 -37.29 -15.68 -28.58
CA ASP A 421 -37.51 -14.24 -28.75
C ASP A 421 -37.20 -13.39 -27.50
N VAL A 422 -36.94 -14.01 -26.34
CA VAL A 422 -36.58 -13.26 -25.12
C VAL A 422 -35.23 -12.55 -25.34
N PRO A 423 -35.11 -11.24 -25.06
CA PRO A 423 -33.88 -10.50 -25.29
C PRO A 423 -32.75 -10.93 -24.35
N THR A 424 -31.50 -10.77 -24.79
CA THR A 424 -30.33 -10.97 -23.93
C THR A 424 -30.34 -9.96 -22.78
N SER A 425 -30.20 -10.45 -21.54
CA SER A 425 -30.08 -9.59 -20.37
C SER A 425 -28.63 -9.23 -20.09
N HIS A 426 -28.34 -7.95 -19.83
CA HIS A 426 -27.00 -7.47 -19.45
C HIS A 426 -26.93 -6.90 -18.02
N GLY A 427 -27.84 -7.34 -17.15
CA GLY A 427 -27.87 -6.99 -15.74
C GLY A 427 -28.95 -7.77 -14.97
N PHE A 428 -28.69 -9.04 -14.69
CA PHE A 428 -29.58 -9.91 -13.91
C PHE A 428 -28.91 -10.36 -12.60
N ALA A 429 -29.67 -10.49 -11.52
CA ALA A 429 -29.14 -11.06 -10.28
C ALA A 429 -28.87 -12.57 -10.45
N CYS A 430 -27.68 -13.03 -10.09
CA CYS A 430 -27.30 -14.45 -10.15
C CYS A 430 -28.14 -15.32 -9.20
N SER A 431 -28.72 -14.74 -8.15
CA SER A 431 -29.68 -15.38 -7.24
C SER A 431 -31.05 -15.67 -7.91
N GLY A 432 -31.32 -15.09 -9.07
CA GLY A 432 -32.63 -15.16 -9.73
C GLY A 432 -33.64 -14.10 -9.28
N SER A 433 -33.32 -13.28 -8.26
CA SER A 433 -34.21 -12.21 -7.77
C SER A 433 -33.45 -10.91 -7.53
N LEU A 434 -33.86 -9.83 -8.21
CA LEU A 434 -33.32 -8.49 -7.98
C LEU A 434 -33.62 -7.97 -6.55
N ARG A 435 -34.65 -8.50 -5.88
CA ARG A 435 -34.96 -8.16 -4.47
C ARG A 435 -34.05 -8.86 -3.46
N GLN A 436 -33.32 -9.88 -3.89
CA GLN A 436 -32.39 -10.66 -3.08
C GLN A 436 -31.12 -10.92 -3.89
N ALA A 437 -30.54 -9.86 -4.46
CA ALA A 437 -29.31 -9.94 -5.24
C ALA A 437 -28.07 -10.22 -4.37
N GLU A 438 -28.18 -9.97 -3.07
CA GLU A 438 -27.11 -10.14 -2.09
C GLU A 438 -27.04 -11.56 -1.51
N VAL A 439 -25.82 -12.09 -1.38
CA VAL A 439 -25.54 -13.39 -0.76
C VAL A 439 -24.49 -13.25 0.34
N LEU A 440 -24.57 -14.13 1.35
CA LEU A 440 -23.68 -14.09 2.51
C LEU A 440 -22.34 -14.78 2.23
N GLY A 441 -21.24 -14.06 2.39
CA GLY A 441 -19.87 -14.60 2.38
C GLY A 441 -19.35 -15.06 1.01
N VAL A 442 -18.04 -15.32 0.94
CA VAL A 442 -17.34 -15.80 -0.27
C VAL A 442 -17.96 -17.07 -0.84
N ASN A 443 -18.35 -18.01 0.02
CA ASN A 443 -18.98 -19.26 -0.39
C ASN A 443 -20.38 -19.05 -0.99
N GLY A 444 -21.14 -18.05 -0.51
CA GLY A 444 -22.41 -17.66 -1.11
C GLY A 444 -22.23 -17.14 -2.54
N VAL A 445 -21.21 -16.30 -2.78
CA VAL A 445 -20.88 -15.79 -4.12
C VAL A 445 -20.49 -16.93 -5.07
N LEU A 446 -19.66 -17.87 -4.63
CA LEU A 446 -19.26 -19.04 -5.43
C LEU A 446 -20.42 -20.01 -5.68
N GLY A 447 -21.31 -20.20 -4.70
CA GLY A 447 -22.51 -21.03 -4.83
C GLY A 447 -23.49 -20.45 -5.84
N VAL A 448 -23.83 -19.16 -5.71
CA VAL A 448 -24.79 -18.50 -6.60
C VAL A 448 -24.26 -18.37 -8.04
N TYR A 449 -22.94 -18.25 -8.24
CA TYR A 449 -22.30 -18.37 -9.54
C TYR A 449 -22.57 -19.73 -10.19
N LYS A 450 -22.34 -20.85 -9.47
CA LYS A 450 -22.59 -22.21 -9.98
C LYS A 450 -24.06 -22.42 -10.34
N SER A 451 -24.99 -22.11 -9.43
CA SER A 451 -26.43 -22.21 -9.68
C SER A 451 -26.94 -21.25 -10.78
N CYS A 452 -26.14 -20.26 -11.18
CA CYS A 452 -26.45 -19.40 -12.32
C CYS A 452 -26.05 -20.03 -13.67
N LEU A 453 -24.95 -20.79 -13.73
CA LEU A 453 -24.55 -21.57 -14.93
C LEU A 453 -25.64 -22.58 -15.32
N GLU A 454 -26.20 -23.27 -14.32
CA GLU A 454 -27.24 -24.28 -14.53
C GLU A 454 -28.54 -23.67 -15.11
N ARG A 455 -28.87 -22.42 -14.78
CA ARG A 455 -30.15 -21.77 -15.13
C ARG A 455 -30.10 -20.83 -16.33
N MET A 456 -28.91 -20.50 -16.85
CA MET A 456 -28.75 -19.51 -17.93
C MET A 456 -28.18 -20.12 -19.21
N THR A 457 -28.71 -19.72 -20.36
CA THR A 457 -28.14 -19.94 -21.69
C THR A 457 -27.28 -18.73 -22.07
N PHE A 458 -26.01 -18.98 -22.38
CA PHE A 458 -25.08 -17.92 -22.77
C PHE A 458 -25.47 -17.31 -24.13
N SER A 459 -25.26 -16.00 -24.28
CA SER A 459 -25.73 -15.28 -25.47
C SER A 459 -24.80 -14.14 -25.89
N LYS A 460 -25.27 -13.31 -26.83
CA LYS A 460 -24.55 -12.13 -27.36
C LYS A 460 -25.50 -10.92 -27.35
N PRO A 461 -24.99 -9.68 -27.45
CA PRO A 461 -23.57 -9.25 -27.47
C PRO A 461 -22.92 -9.20 -26.06
N ARG A 462 -21.62 -8.89 -25.98
CA ARG A 462 -20.97 -8.48 -24.72
C ARG A 462 -21.18 -6.99 -24.47
N ARG A 463 -21.86 -6.61 -23.40
CA ARG A 463 -22.19 -5.22 -23.06
C ARG A 463 -21.92 -4.90 -21.60
N PHE A 464 -21.20 -3.81 -21.32
CA PHE A 464 -20.84 -3.39 -19.97
C PHE A 464 -21.62 -2.18 -19.48
N ALA A 465 -22.21 -1.36 -20.37
CA ALA A 465 -22.84 -0.11 -19.96
C ALA A 465 -23.97 -0.34 -18.93
N GLN A 466 -24.80 -1.36 -19.12
CA GLN A 466 -25.90 -1.68 -18.19
C GLN A 466 -25.40 -2.03 -16.78
N ILE A 467 -24.36 -2.86 -16.66
CA ILE A 467 -23.88 -3.30 -15.33
C ILE A 467 -23.05 -2.23 -14.61
N ILE A 468 -22.34 -1.38 -15.36
CA ILE A 468 -21.70 -0.17 -14.82
C ILE A 468 -22.77 0.84 -14.37
N ALA A 469 -23.84 1.00 -15.14
CA ALA A 469 -24.94 1.89 -14.78
C ALA A 469 -25.66 1.45 -13.49
N GLU A 470 -25.82 0.14 -13.28
CA GLU A 470 -26.40 -0.45 -12.07
C GLU A 470 -25.49 -0.29 -10.85
N ALA A 471 -24.17 -0.53 -10.99
CA ALA A 471 -23.21 -0.21 -9.92
C ALA A 471 -23.21 1.29 -9.59
N GLY A 472 -23.36 2.15 -10.60
CA GLY A 472 -23.56 3.59 -10.44
C GLY A 472 -24.88 3.93 -9.72
N ARG A 473 -25.96 3.17 -9.93
CA ARG A 473 -27.24 3.36 -9.22
C ARG A 473 -27.06 3.14 -7.72
N HIS A 474 -26.46 2.01 -7.32
CA HIS A 474 -26.14 1.72 -5.92
C HIS A 474 -25.22 2.80 -5.31
N ALA A 475 -24.16 3.21 -6.01
CA ALA A 475 -23.26 4.26 -5.52
C ALA A 475 -23.99 5.62 -5.34
N SER A 476 -24.96 5.93 -6.20
CA SER A 476 -25.79 7.15 -6.09
C SER A 476 -26.64 7.17 -4.81
N GLU A 477 -27.10 6.02 -4.32
CA GLU A 477 -27.90 5.93 -3.09
C GLU A 477 -27.05 6.32 -1.87
N PHE A 478 -25.82 5.78 -1.78
CA PHE A 478 -24.86 6.13 -0.73
C PHE A 478 -24.42 7.60 -0.79
N HIS A 479 -24.19 8.12 -2.01
CA HIS A 479 -23.86 9.53 -2.24
C HIS A 479 -24.96 10.48 -1.72
N LYS A 480 -26.23 10.21 -2.05
CA LYS A 480 -27.37 11.03 -1.60
C LYS A 480 -27.61 10.96 -0.10
N ALA A 481 -27.35 9.81 0.51
CA ALA A 481 -27.49 9.62 1.95
C ALA A 481 -26.34 10.24 2.77
N LEU A 482 -25.27 10.73 2.13
CA LEU A 482 -23.99 11.07 2.76
C LEU A 482 -23.45 9.92 3.63
N ASP A 483 -23.76 8.68 3.24
CA ASP A 483 -23.31 7.52 3.99
C ASP A 483 -21.84 7.22 3.64
N GLN A 484 -21.07 6.74 4.61
CA GLN A 484 -19.71 6.30 4.39
C GLN A 484 -19.74 4.88 3.84
N LYS A 485 -20.31 4.75 2.64
CA LYS A 485 -20.37 3.50 1.88
C LYS A 485 -19.78 3.72 0.51
N TYR A 486 -18.95 2.78 0.07
CA TYR A 486 -18.24 2.86 -1.20
C TYR A 486 -18.39 1.57 -1.99
N VAL A 487 -18.88 1.68 -3.21
CA VAL A 487 -19.11 0.52 -4.10
C VAL A 487 -17.81 0.14 -4.81
N VAL A 488 -17.56 -1.15 -4.89
CA VAL A 488 -16.48 -1.74 -5.70
C VAL A 488 -17.15 -2.68 -6.69
N LEU A 489 -17.20 -2.31 -7.96
CA LEU A 489 -17.67 -3.18 -9.04
C LEU A 489 -16.50 -4.10 -9.47
N LEU A 490 -16.63 -5.40 -9.23
CA LEU A 490 -15.76 -6.42 -9.79
C LEU A 490 -16.39 -6.99 -11.07
N LEU A 491 -15.89 -6.58 -12.24
CA LEU A 491 -16.34 -7.04 -13.54
C LEU A 491 -15.38 -8.10 -14.08
N LEU A 492 -15.83 -9.36 -14.15
CA LEU A 492 -15.05 -10.46 -14.75
C LEU A 492 -15.55 -10.72 -16.17
N THR A 493 -14.63 -10.78 -17.14
CA THR A 493 -14.96 -10.94 -18.56
C THR A 493 -13.84 -11.60 -19.36
N ASN A 494 -14.20 -12.29 -20.45
CA ASN A 494 -13.23 -12.86 -21.38
C ASN A 494 -13.00 -12.02 -22.66
N GLY A 495 -13.30 -10.72 -22.65
CA GLY A 495 -12.87 -9.80 -23.70
C GLY A 495 -13.39 -8.37 -23.54
N VAL A 496 -13.21 -7.53 -24.56
CA VAL A 496 -13.70 -6.14 -24.58
C VAL A 496 -15.20 -6.06 -24.87
N SER A 497 -15.83 -4.97 -24.43
CA SER A 497 -17.26 -4.70 -24.68
C SER A 497 -17.52 -4.35 -26.15
N GLU A 498 -18.73 -4.64 -26.61
CA GLU A 498 -19.25 -4.23 -27.94
C GLU A 498 -20.01 -2.89 -27.87
N ASP A 499 -20.24 -2.36 -26.67
CA ASP A 499 -20.90 -1.07 -26.37
C ASP A 499 -19.91 -0.06 -25.75
N MET A 500 -18.72 0.06 -26.34
CA MET A 500 -17.60 0.85 -25.81
C MET A 500 -17.96 2.32 -25.55
N ASP A 501 -18.67 2.97 -26.48
CA ASP A 501 -19.07 4.39 -26.34
C ASP A 501 -20.02 4.60 -25.15
N GLN A 502 -20.99 3.70 -24.97
CA GLN A 502 -21.91 3.71 -23.85
C GLN A 502 -21.16 3.40 -22.55
N THR A 503 -20.29 2.40 -22.57
CA THR A 503 -19.42 1.99 -21.45
C THR A 503 -18.57 3.17 -20.95
N ILE A 504 -17.91 3.90 -21.84
CA ILE A 504 -17.13 5.11 -21.49
C ILE A 504 -18.05 6.19 -20.91
N GLY A 505 -19.23 6.42 -21.53
CA GLY A 505 -20.23 7.37 -21.02
C GLY A 505 -20.67 7.06 -19.58
N GLU A 506 -20.93 5.79 -19.28
CA GLU A 506 -21.32 5.32 -17.96
C GLU A 506 -20.18 5.44 -16.93
N ILE A 507 -18.92 5.16 -17.31
CA ILE A 507 -17.75 5.39 -16.45
C ILE A 507 -17.58 6.89 -16.14
N ILE A 508 -17.72 7.78 -17.14
CA ILE A 508 -17.67 9.24 -16.93
C ILE A 508 -18.77 9.67 -15.96
N ARG A 509 -20.01 9.22 -16.18
CA ARG A 509 -21.17 9.52 -15.32
C ARG A 509 -20.97 9.01 -13.89
N ALA A 510 -20.32 7.87 -13.71
CA ALA A 510 -20.07 7.28 -12.40
C ALA A 510 -18.85 7.88 -11.66
N SER A 511 -17.98 8.64 -12.32
CA SER A 511 -16.74 9.15 -11.71
C SER A 511 -16.96 10.09 -10.52
N SER A 512 -18.08 10.81 -10.45
CA SER A 512 -18.49 11.63 -9.30
C SER A 512 -19.14 10.85 -8.15
N LEU A 513 -19.40 9.54 -8.30
CA LEU A 513 -20.06 8.69 -7.31
C LEU A 513 -19.03 7.92 -6.47
N PRO A 514 -19.41 7.36 -5.30
CA PRO A 514 -18.55 6.50 -4.49
C PRO A 514 -18.43 5.09 -5.11
N LEU A 515 -17.77 5.00 -6.26
CA LEU A 515 -17.60 3.76 -7.04
C LEU A 515 -16.16 3.59 -7.53
N SER A 516 -15.60 2.38 -7.41
CA SER A 516 -14.44 1.95 -8.21
C SER A 516 -14.80 0.72 -9.04
N ILE A 517 -14.13 0.53 -10.18
CA ILE A 517 -14.38 -0.57 -11.12
C ILE A 517 -13.07 -1.36 -11.28
N LEU A 518 -13.11 -2.64 -10.93
CA LEU A 518 -12.03 -3.61 -11.10
C LEU A 518 -12.43 -4.57 -12.23
N ILE A 519 -11.68 -4.55 -13.34
CA ILE A 519 -11.91 -5.38 -14.52
C ILE A 519 -10.89 -6.52 -14.52
N VAL A 520 -11.40 -7.76 -14.45
CA VAL A 520 -10.59 -8.99 -14.57
C VAL A 520 -10.76 -9.55 -15.99
N GLY A 521 -9.68 -9.49 -16.76
CA GLY A 521 -9.61 -10.12 -18.09
C GLY A 521 -9.21 -11.59 -18.00
N ILE A 522 -10.09 -12.48 -18.44
CA ILE A 522 -9.94 -13.95 -18.41
C ILE A 522 -9.72 -14.48 -19.85
N GLY A 523 -8.97 -15.57 -19.98
CA GLY A 523 -8.66 -16.17 -21.28
C GLY A 523 -7.65 -15.37 -22.12
N GLY A 524 -7.63 -15.63 -23.42
CA GLY A 524 -6.60 -15.14 -24.35
C GLY A 524 -6.90 -13.82 -25.07
N ALA A 525 -8.07 -13.22 -24.87
CA ALA A 525 -8.52 -12.05 -25.63
C ALA A 525 -7.58 -10.84 -25.50
N ASP A 526 -7.57 -9.98 -26.53
CA ASP A 526 -6.85 -8.72 -26.45
C ASP A 526 -7.70 -7.63 -25.79
N PHE A 527 -7.16 -7.06 -24.70
CA PHE A 527 -7.75 -5.98 -23.93
C PHE A 527 -7.13 -4.61 -24.24
N GLU A 528 -6.16 -4.53 -25.16
CA GLU A 528 -5.50 -3.28 -25.52
C GLU A 528 -6.45 -2.18 -26.04
N PRO A 529 -7.55 -2.48 -26.79
CA PRO A 529 -8.55 -1.46 -27.13
C PRO A 529 -9.23 -0.85 -25.90
N LEU A 530 -9.57 -1.67 -24.89
CA LEU A 530 -10.16 -1.20 -23.64
C LEU A 530 -9.13 -0.46 -22.78
N LYS A 531 -7.89 -0.95 -22.69
CA LYS A 531 -6.78 -0.23 -22.04
C LYS A 531 -6.60 1.16 -22.66
N ASN A 532 -6.63 1.28 -23.99
CA ASN A 532 -6.47 2.57 -24.67
C ASN A 532 -7.70 3.49 -24.55
N ALA A 533 -8.92 2.97 -24.51
CA ALA A 533 -10.12 3.75 -24.20
C ALA A 533 -10.12 4.30 -22.77
N LEU A 534 -9.61 3.52 -21.82
CA LEU A 534 -9.44 3.91 -20.41
C LEU A 534 -8.17 4.75 -20.17
N ARG A 535 -7.30 4.96 -21.18
CA ARG A 535 -6.02 5.64 -20.98
C ARG A 535 -6.16 7.15 -20.89
N ILE A 536 -5.43 7.69 -19.93
CA ILE A 536 -5.64 9.02 -19.39
C ILE A 536 -4.62 10.02 -19.99
N THR A 537 -4.87 10.48 -21.23
CA THR A 537 -4.00 11.30 -22.13
C THR A 537 -4.41 12.77 -22.35
N ASN A 538 -3.97 13.69 -21.48
CA ASN A 538 -4.33 15.12 -21.60
C ASN A 538 -3.86 15.74 -22.92
N CYS A 539 -4.72 16.57 -23.53
CA CYS A 539 -4.47 17.25 -24.80
C CYS A 539 -4.64 18.76 -24.62
N THR A 540 -3.53 19.48 -24.49
CA THR A 540 -3.50 20.95 -24.53
C THR A 540 -3.35 21.44 -25.97
N TYR A 541 -4.18 22.40 -26.36
CA TYR A 541 -4.08 23.11 -27.64
C TYR A 541 -3.53 24.52 -27.38
N ASP A 542 -2.54 24.94 -28.15
CA ASP A 542 -2.20 26.36 -28.32
C ASP A 542 -2.81 26.90 -29.62
N SER A 543 -2.49 28.16 -29.95
CA SER A 543 -2.98 28.85 -31.13
C SER A 543 -2.38 28.38 -32.47
N HIS A 544 -1.44 27.42 -32.47
CA HIS A 544 -0.74 26.95 -33.67
C HIS A 544 -0.84 25.44 -33.93
N GLY A 545 -1.31 24.67 -32.96
CA GLY A 545 -1.70 23.27 -33.14
C GLY A 545 -0.86 22.28 -32.34
N MET A 546 -1.55 21.25 -31.85
CA MET A 546 -1.09 20.08 -31.08
C MET A 546 0.41 20.00 -30.74
N VAL A 547 0.75 20.26 -29.46
CA VAL A 547 2.08 20.04 -28.88
C VAL A 547 2.00 19.06 -27.70
N GLU A 548 2.86 18.03 -27.73
CA GLU A 548 3.21 17.04 -26.69
C GLU A 548 2.17 16.59 -25.66
N ALA A 549 1.88 15.28 -25.67
CA ALA A 549 1.12 14.59 -24.62
C ALA A 549 1.91 14.46 -23.29
N LYS A 550 1.87 15.51 -22.45
CA LYS A 550 2.33 15.41 -21.05
C LYS A 550 1.33 14.61 -20.21
N LYS A 551 1.86 13.66 -19.41
CA LYS A 551 1.06 12.76 -18.57
C LYS A 551 0.11 13.57 -17.65
N ASN A 552 -1.11 13.03 -17.48
CA ASN A 552 -2.19 13.38 -16.52
C ASN A 552 -3.45 14.02 -17.13
N TYR A 553 -4.44 13.17 -17.46
CA TYR A 553 -5.91 13.42 -17.60
C TYR A 553 -6.58 13.53 -18.99
N CYS A 554 -7.25 12.45 -19.45
CA CYS A 554 -8.26 12.45 -20.53
C CYS A 554 -9.14 11.18 -20.45
N MET A 555 -10.34 11.22 -21.03
CA MET A 555 -10.90 10.09 -21.77
C MET A 555 -11.51 10.66 -23.05
N THR A 556 -11.49 9.88 -24.14
CA THR A 556 -11.84 10.35 -25.48
C THR A 556 -13.33 10.70 -25.64
N ARG A 557 -13.64 11.45 -26.70
CA ARG A 557 -14.97 12.00 -27.05
C ARG A 557 -16.11 11.00 -26.78
N SER A 558 -17.05 11.38 -25.92
CA SER A 558 -18.39 10.79 -25.97
C SER A 558 -19.09 11.17 -27.28
N PRO A 559 -19.82 10.26 -27.97
CA PRO A 559 -20.64 10.60 -29.13
C PRO A 559 -21.90 11.43 -28.78
N LEU A 560 -22.20 11.60 -27.49
CA LEU A 560 -23.32 12.41 -27.00
C LEU A 560 -23.03 13.91 -27.18
N LYS A 561 -23.30 14.38 -28.41
CA LYS A 561 -23.48 15.78 -28.86
C LYS A 561 -22.90 16.87 -27.93
N ASN A 562 -21.79 17.46 -28.38
CA ASN A 562 -21.28 18.79 -28.03
C ASN A 562 -20.63 19.02 -26.65
N ALA A 563 -20.47 18.01 -25.78
CA ALA A 563 -19.72 18.16 -24.53
C ALA A 563 -18.40 17.35 -24.51
N ARG A 564 -17.26 18.01 -24.25
CA ARG A 564 -16.00 17.35 -23.88
C ARG A 564 -16.03 16.97 -22.39
N THR A 565 -16.92 16.06 -22.02
CA THR A 565 -17.07 15.59 -20.64
C THR A 565 -15.92 14.64 -20.28
N MET A 566 -15.18 14.95 -19.22
CA MET A 566 -14.10 14.09 -18.71
C MET A 566 -14.51 13.46 -17.38
N ALA A 567 -13.99 12.26 -17.08
CA ALA A 567 -14.13 11.70 -15.74
C ALA A 567 -13.41 12.56 -14.70
N THR A 568 -14.02 12.73 -13.52
CA THR A 568 -13.52 13.62 -12.46
C THR A 568 -12.30 13.06 -11.72
N ARG A 569 -12.05 11.75 -11.82
CA ARG A 569 -10.95 11.02 -11.18
C ARG A 569 -10.69 9.69 -11.89
N ASP A 570 -9.52 9.10 -11.66
CA ASP A 570 -9.31 7.68 -11.94
C ASP A 570 -10.13 6.83 -10.94
N MET A 571 -10.80 5.82 -11.48
CA MET A 571 -11.68 4.89 -10.76
C MET A 571 -11.63 3.48 -11.36
N VAL A 572 -10.86 3.23 -12.43
CA VAL A 572 -10.90 1.96 -13.17
C VAL A 572 -9.53 1.28 -13.09
N ARG A 573 -9.55 -0.01 -12.76
CA ARG A 573 -8.37 -0.89 -12.77
C ARG A 573 -8.66 -2.06 -13.69
N LEU A 574 -7.68 -2.43 -14.51
CA LEU A 574 -7.76 -3.59 -15.38
C LEU A 574 -6.51 -4.44 -15.20
N ALA A 575 -6.70 -5.72 -14.92
CA ALA A 575 -5.64 -6.72 -14.91
C ALA A 575 -6.14 -7.96 -15.66
N THR A 576 -5.27 -8.61 -16.41
CA THR A 576 -5.60 -9.85 -17.13
C THR A 576 -4.80 -11.01 -16.57
N TYR A 577 -5.38 -12.20 -16.57
CA TYR A 577 -4.67 -13.44 -16.22
C TYR A 577 -3.41 -13.64 -17.04
N ARG A 578 -3.47 -13.32 -18.34
CA ARG A 578 -2.34 -13.37 -19.27
C ARG A 578 -1.17 -12.49 -18.81
N ASP A 579 -1.46 -11.23 -18.47
CA ASP A 579 -0.42 -10.27 -18.06
C ASP A 579 0.22 -10.68 -16.71
N VAL A 580 -0.54 -11.30 -15.80
CA VAL A 580 -0.03 -11.82 -14.52
C VAL A 580 0.85 -13.06 -14.70
N LEU A 581 0.41 -14.02 -15.52
CA LEU A 581 1.17 -15.24 -15.85
C LEU A 581 2.50 -14.91 -16.56
N GLN A 582 2.48 -13.97 -17.51
CA GLN A 582 3.69 -13.50 -18.19
C GLN A 582 4.70 -12.89 -17.21
N ARG A 583 4.24 -12.10 -16.23
CA ARG A 583 5.11 -11.55 -15.18
C ARG A 583 5.75 -12.65 -14.35
N LEU A 584 4.97 -13.62 -13.88
CA LEU A 584 5.49 -14.75 -13.08
C LEU A 584 6.58 -15.51 -13.84
N HIS A 585 6.36 -15.84 -15.12
CA HIS A 585 7.38 -16.48 -15.96
C HIS A 585 8.65 -15.61 -16.12
N SER A 586 8.51 -14.30 -16.25
CA SER A 586 9.66 -13.38 -16.39
C SER A 586 10.47 -13.16 -15.11
N THR A 587 9.88 -13.41 -13.93
CA THR A 587 10.55 -13.25 -12.63
C THR A 587 11.24 -14.52 -12.11
N SER A 588 11.10 -15.65 -12.81
CA SER A 588 11.61 -16.96 -12.37
C SER A 588 13.12 -17.13 -12.57
N ASN A 589 13.92 -16.37 -11.80
CA ASN A 589 15.30 -16.72 -11.47
C ASN A 589 15.41 -16.82 -9.93
N SER A 590 15.35 -18.06 -9.43
CA SER A 590 15.44 -18.47 -8.01
C SER A 590 14.31 -18.00 -7.05
N TYR A 591 13.78 -18.95 -6.28
CA TYR A 591 12.85 -18.79 -5.14
C TYR A 591 11.56 -17.96 -5.34
N SER A 592 10.47 -18.61 -5.78
CA SER A 592 9.07 -18.35 -5.35
C SER A 592 8.09 -19.35 -5.99
N SER A 593 7.82 -20.49 -5.35
CA SER A 593 6.83 -21.49 -5.82
C SER A 593 5.46 -21.40 -5.12
N SER A 594 5.17 -20.29 -4.43
CA SER A 594 3.96 -20.11 -3.60
C SER A 594 3.15 -18.85 -3.92
N ALA A 595 3.63 -17.96 -4.80
CA ALA A 595 2.86 -16.80 -5.24
C ALA A 595 1.72 -17.22 -6.17
N ASN A 596 0.57 -17.52 -5.58
CA ASN A 596 -0.62 -17.95 -6.28
C ASN A 596 -1.05 -16.88 -7.31
N VAL A 597 -1.26 -17.27 -8.58
CA VAL A 597 -1.61 -16.36 -9.69
C VAL A 597 -2.79 -15.45 -9.32
N HIS A 598 -3.73 -15.97 -8.52
CA HIS A 598 -4.93 -15.28 -8.08
C HIS A 598 -4.65 -14.22 -7.01
N GLU A 599 -3.68 -14.44 -6.12
CA GLU A 599 -3.24 -13.43 -5.15
C GLU A 599 -2.51 -12.29 -5.85
N LEU A 600 -1.61 -12.58 -6.79
CA LEU A 600 -0.92 -11.54 -7.57
C LEU A 600 -1.90 -10.75 -8.47
N LEU A 601 -2.93 -11.39 -9.00
CA LEU A 601 -4.02 -10.71 -9.71
C LEU A 601 -4.79 -9.74 -8.78
N ALA A 602 -5.18 -10.21 -7.58
CA ALA A 602 -5.86 -9.38 -6.59
C ALA A 602 -5.00 -8.18 -6.17
N GLN A 603 -3.70 -8.40 -5.89
CA GLN A 603 -2.74 -7.35 -5.57
C GLN A 603 -2.71 -6.23 -6.62
N ASN A 604 -2.58 -6.58 -7.89
CA ASN A 604 -2.51 -5.60 -8.99
C ASN A 604 -3.79 -4.76 -9.15
N LEU A 605 -4.95 -5.30 -8.77
CA LEU A 605 -6.23 -4.60 -8.84
C LEU A 605 -6.52 -3.76 -7.60
N LEU A 606 -6.17 -4.27 -6.42
CA LEU A 606 -6.53 -3.69 -5.13
C LEU A 606 -5.55 -2.62 -4.64
N LEU A 607 -4.29 -2.63 -5.09
CA LEU A 607 -3.22 -1.73 -4.62
C LEU A 607 -3.60 -0.23 -4.63
N GLU A 608 -4.35 0.25 -5.61
CA GLU A 608 -4.75 1.67 -5.69
C GLU A 608 -6.17 1.97 -5.19
N LEU A 609 -6.95 0.95 -4.79
CA LEU A 609 -8.31 1.13 -4.30
C LEU A 609 -8.40 2.03 -3.04
N PRO A 610 -7.53 1.89 -2.01
CA PRO A 610 -7.49 2.82 -0.86
C PRO A 610 -7.34 4.28 -1.28
N ARG A 611 -6.49 4.55 -2.27
CA ARG A 611 -6.25 5.90 -2.82
C ARG A 611 -7.46 6.42 -3.59
N GLN A 612 -8.13 5.59 -4.37
CA GLN A 612 -9.36 5.98 -5.09
C GLN A 612 -10.49 6.35 -4.11
N ILE A 613 -10.65 5.59 -3.04
CA ILE A 613 -11.62 5.84 -1.96
C ILE A 613 -11.31 7.17 -1.25
N CYS A 614 -10.07 7.37 -0.78
CA CYS A 614 -9.66 8.60 -0.10
C CYS A 614 -9.78 9.84 -1.02
N SER A 615 -9.49 9.67 -2.31
CA SER A 615 -9.65 10.72 -3.33
C SER A 615 -11.13 11.13 -3.46
N TYR A 616 -12.05 10.17 -3.58
CA TYR A 616 -13.48 10.46 -3.61
C TYR A 616 -13.94 11.23 -2.36
N PHE A 617 -13.65 10.74 -1.15
CA PHE A 617 -14.10 11.40 0.07
C PHE A 617 -13.48 12.81 0.23
N SER A 618 -12.19 12.96 -0.10
CA SER A 618 -11.51 14.26 -0.07
C SER A 618 -12.14 15.27 -1.04
N CYS A 619 -12.42 14.88 -2.28
CA CYS A 619 -13.06 15.75 -3.28
C CYS A 619 -14.48 16.18 -2.90
N HIS A 620 -15.18 15.41 -2.07
CA HIS A 620 -16.51 15.71 -1.56
C HIS A 620 -16.52 16.30 -0.13
N ASN A 621 -15.35 16.63 0.42
CA ASN A 621 -15.16 17.15 1.79
C ASN A 621 -15.72 16.24 2.90
N ILE A 622 -15.84 14.93 2.65
CA ILE A 622 -16.31 13.95 3.63
C ILE A 622 -15.14 13.58 4.55
N GLN A 623 -15.26 13.90 5.84
CA GLN A 623 -14.29 13.51 6.88
C GLN A 623 -14.69 12.17 7.50
N PRO A 624 -13.73 11.34 7.97
CA PRO A 624 -14.05 10.16 8.78
C PRO A 624 -14.94 10.52 9.97
N ARG A 625 -15.90 9.65 10.29
CA ARG A 625 -16.64 9.75 11.56
C ARG A 625 -15.71 9.41 12.73
N ALA A 626 -16.07 9.82 13.94
CA ALA A 626 -15.35 9.38 15.14
C ALA A 626 -15.40 7.83 15.26
N PRO A 627 -14.36 7.18 15.81
CA PRO A 627 -14.36 5.73 16.02
C PRO A 627 -15.57 5.27 16.84
N GLN A 628 -16.15 4.13 16.48
CA GLN A 628 -17.28 3.56 17.20
C GLN A 628 -16.81 2.87 18.49
N MET A 629 -16.49 3.68 19.50
CA MET A 629 -16.19 3.20 20.85
C MET A 629 -17.41 2.42 21.37
N ARG A 630 -17.25 1.11 21.61
CA ARG A 630 -18.25 0.35 22.36
C ARG A 630 -18.26 0.86 23.80
N SER A 631 -19.44 1.17 24.31
CA SER A 631 -19.67 1.13 25.76
C SER A 631 -19.31 -0.27 26.26
N PRO A 632 -18.49 -0.43 27.32
CA PRO A 632 -18.08 -1.74 27.79
C PRO A 632 -19.32 -2.57 28.11
N ARG A 633 -19.47 -3.71 27.44
CA ARG A 633 -20.52 -4.68 27.77
C ARG A 633 -20.13 -5.35 29.07
N ILE A 634 -20.62 -4.82 30.20
CA ILE A 634 -20.70 -5.59 31.44
C ILE A 634 -21.45 -6.88 31.09
N PRO A 635 -20.84 -8.07 31.22
CA PRO A 635 -21.55 -9.31 30.97
C PRO A 635 -22.71 -9.41 31.96
N PRO A 636 -23.89 -9.89 31.55
CA PRO A 636 -25.00 -10.05 32.49
C PRO A 636 -24.56 -11.00 33.60
N ILE A 637 -24.57 -10.50 34.84
CA ILE A 637 -24.30 -11.31 36.03
C ILE A 637 -25.35 -12.41 36.05
N SER A 638 -24.93 -13.64 35.82
CA SER A 638 -25.75 -14.82 36.06
C SER A 638 -26.01 -14.91 37.55
N GLN A 639 -27.20 -14.50 37.98
CA GLN A 639 -27.68 -14.79 39.33
C GLN A 639 -27.91 -16.30 39.43
N THR A 640 -27.09 -16.95 40.25
CA THR A 640 -27.34 -18.25 40.87
C THR A 640 -27.71 -18.03 42.33
#